data_AF-A0A933MXZ2-F1
#
_entry.id   AF-A0A933MXZ2-F1
#
_cell.length_a   1.000
_cell.length_b   1.000
_cell.length_c   1.000
_cell.angle_alpha   90.00
_cell.angle_beta   90.00
_cell.angle_gamma   90.00
#
_symmetry.space_group_name_H-M   'P 1'
#
loop_
_entity.id
_entity.type
_entity.pdbx_description
1 polymer ?
#
loop_
_entity_poly.entity_id
_entity_poly.type
_entity_poly.pdbx_seq_one_letter_code
_entity_poly.pdbx_strand_id
1 'polypeptide(L)'
;MASVQELAGILGLGLIAGLIGYVAFNRTQAALWVSINPAWLNRTLFVLVSVFALFYSVLQIRQFESFRFWGTDLAIFDQVIWNFLHGRPYQNTIIVELPIILGQHFSVLLAALAPVYALHADPRTLVIVPVLSVAVATMVLYWFGQRQLGAPLAFVLALGFVLSPATQYQALGQFYEVVLAIPLLMLAATFLLSRRYRAGLVVLAIAFLVKEIVPLVGIAIGLYLLIVHRRFKLGAFVALVSLLITLALILWIIPFFEGSSNYFFFAGSGYGSGQLSHLGTSLPEIVETIVTRPTVLFDQSPAAKLDALLKLIVPFGLLPFFGLDVLVLALPTLGVILLVNREADSLISYHHYATALPFFVLAAAVGARRILIWVRARTRSLQVVSAARAAIACMLLATSIGSYYLYAPGPFARNFNPDRYTPTAHDQLAGGIAAMIPAGATVIVQPDLAPLVAERERLYIMTGAPCLGAADYIFGDSRRPWFDYHRPAWDQALSVNYFEPIVANDGYVLSKRRPDQAPDRVLDIQFENGVRLSGYTLTVTGTLTGGAHLPLFTTWQWTRELSRRYATRIQVLDARDHVWVDAQREPCNGRLPPAYWETARVLYDDQAIPLPPTMPTGTYRLTLALFDKESGQLIRRVDSQEENVVVANLSVTKNRASIPANDLTIENRFYVDMQEIRLLGYVPPSQALRPGELFQIGLYWRARGQPKGDYAVAVQFRDAQGRVAFEHADRPASGNYPTTQWSLGEVLLDWHDVYLPALMEPGEYRVYAVLRDASTAQVLGEAALSSVEVLP
;
A
#
# COMPACT_ATOMS: atom_id res chain seq x y z
N MET A 1 12.46 26.28 -7.02
CA MET A 1 12.70 27.69 -7.43
C MET A 1 12.61 27.91 -8.94
N ALA A 2 13.19 27.03 -9.78
CA ALA A 2 13.10 27.17 -11.25
C ALA A 2 11.65 27.23 -11.79
N SER A 3 10.74 26.38 -11.28
CA SER A 3 9.34 26.39 -11.70
C SER A 3 8.61 27.70 -11.37
N VAL A 4 8.90 28.33 -10.24
CA VAL A 4 8.29 29.62 -9.85
C VAL A 4 8.68 30.73 -10.83
N GLN A 5 9.94 30.75 -11.29
CA GLN A 5 10.41 31.73 -12.27
C GLN A 5 9.75 31.52 -13.64
N GLU A 6 9.67 30.26 -14.11
CA GLU A 6 8.99 29.90 -15.35
C GLU A 6 7.49 30.27 -15.31
N LEU A 7 6.80 29.99 -14.19
CA LEU A 7 5.39 30.37 -13.98
C LEU A 7 5.20 31.90 -13.97
N ALA A 8 6.11 32.65 -13.37
CA ALA A 8 6.10 34.11 -13.44
C ALA A 8 6.31 34.61 -14.88
N GLY A 9 7.19 33.96 -15.65
CA GLY A 9 7.39 34.22 -17.08
C GLY A 9 6.12 33.98 -17.91
N ILE A 10 5.40 32.88 -17.64
CA ILE A 10 4.09 32.59 -18.27
C ILE A 10 3.09 33.71 -17.99
N LEU A 11 2.99 34.18 -16.74
CA LEU A 11 2.11 35.30 -16.39
C LEU A 11 2.51 36.60 -17.09
N GLY A 12 3.82 36.90 -17.17
CA GLY A 12 4.33 38.06 -17.90
C GLY A 12 3.93 38.04 -19.39
N LEU A 13 4.12 36.90 -20.07
CA LEU A 13 3.67 36.70 -21.45
C LEU A 13 2.15 36.81 -21.58
N GLY A 14 1.41 36.27 -20.62
CA GLY A 14 -0.05 36.38 -20.55
C GLY A 14 -0.53 37.83 -20.48
N LEU A 15 0.11 38.66 -19.64
CA LEU A 15 -0.21 40.09 -19.52
C LEU A 15 0.09 40.84 -20.83
N ILE A 16 1.22 40.56 -21.48
CA ILE A 16 1.58 41.15 -22.78
C ILE A 16 0.55 40.75 -23.85
N ALA A 17 0.19 39.46 -23.94
CA ALA A 17 -0.82 38.97 -24.87
C ALA A 17 -2.19 39.62 -24.61
N GLY A 18 -2.57 39.77 -23.33
CA GLY A 18 -3.78 40.47 -22.94
C GLY A 18 -3.78 41.95 -23.36
N LEU A 19 -2.66 42.66 -23.19
CA LEU A 19 -2.52 44.06 -23.61
C LEU A 19 -2.62 44.20 -25.14
N ILE A 20 -1.97 43.29 -25.90
CA ILE A 20 -2.07 43.26 -27.36
C ILE A 20 -3.52 43.03 -27.79
N GLY A 21 -4.19 42.04 -27.18
CA GLY A 21 -5.61 41.74 -27.43
C GLY A 21 -6.51 42.94 -27.14
N TYR A 22 -6.27 43.64 -26.02
CA TYR A 22 -6.98 44.87 -25.68
C TYR A 22 -6.80 45.96 -26.74
N VAL A 23 -5.55 46.27 -27.11
CA VAL A 23 -5.24 47.36 -28.04
C VAL A 23 -5.78 47.07 -29.44
N ALA A 24 -5.62 45.84 -29.93
CA ALA A 24 -6.09 45.43 -31.26
C ALA A 24 -7.62 45.55 -31.39
N PHE A 25 -8.36 45.08 -30.39
CA PHE A 25 -9.84 45.11 -30.39
C PHE A 25 -10.44 46.44 -29.93
N ASN A 26 -9.65 47.30 -29.28
CA ASN A 26 -10.09 48.67 -29.03
C ASN A 26 -9.93 49.55 -30.29
N ARG A 27 -9.00 49.23 -31.21
CA ARG A 27 -8.79 49.97 -32.47
C ARG A 27 -9.68 49.50 -33.62
N THR A 28 -10.00 48.20 -33.68
CA THR A 28 -10.91 47.63 -34.68
C THR A 28 -12.33 47.62 -34.14
N GLN A 29 -13.35 47.94 -34.95
CA GLN A 29 -14.73 48.00 -34.46
C GLN A 29 -15.14 46.66 -33.82
N ALA A 30 -15.72 46.72 -32.62
CA ALA A 30 -16.10 45.60 -31.74
C ALA A 30 -17.08 44.55 -32.34
N ALA A 31 -17.44 44.68 -33.62
CA ALA A 31 -18.39 43.83 -34.34
C ALA A 31 -17.92 42.37 -34.48
N LEU A 32 -16.60 42.12 -34.53
CA LEU A 32 -16.03 40.77 -34.77
C LEU A 32 -16.35 39.73 -33.68
N TRP A 33 -16.43 40.10 -32.39
CA TRP A 33 -16.79 39.16 -31.32
C TRP A 33 -18.30 38.91 -31.22
N VAL A 34 -19.10 39.89 -31.62
CA VAL A 34 -20.57 39.83 -31.59
C VAL A 34 -21.09 39.03 -32.79
N SER A 35 -20.34 38.98 -33.90
CA SER A 35 -20.73 38.28 -35.12
C SER A 35 -20.41 36.78 -35.13
N ILE A 36 -19.62 36.26 -34.17
CA ILE A 36 -19.30 34.83 -34.13
C ILE A 36 -20.55 34.04 -33.75
N ASN A 37 -21.01 33.21 -34.68
CA ASN A 37 -22.19 32.37 -34.48
C ASN A 37 -21.96 31.36 -33.34
N PRO A 38 -22.75 31.41 -32.24
CA PRO A 38 -22.63 30.46 -31.13
C PRO A 38 -22.86 29.00 -31.56
N ALA A 39 -23.73 28.75 -32.53
CA ALA A 39 -23.97 27.40 -33.04
C ALA A 39 -22.75 26.82 -33.75
N TRP A 40 -21.95 27.66 -34.41
CA TRP A 40 -20.69 27.24 -35.01
C TRP A 40 -19.67 26.88 -33.92
N LEU A 41 -19.48 27.74 -32.91
CA LEU A 41 -18.58 27.43 -31.78
C LEU A 41 -18.98 26.17 -31.01
N ASN A 42 -20.29 25.92 -30.84
CA ASN A 42 -20.79 24.68 -30.22
C ASN A 42 -20.33 23.44 -31.00
N ARG A 43 -20.53 23.45 -32.33
CA ARG A 43 -20.13 22.33 -33.19
C ARG A 43 -18.61 22.17 -33.20
N THR A 44 -17.88 23.27 -33.34
CA THR A 44 -16.40 23.26 -33.32
C THR A 44 -15.88 22.68 -32.02
N LEU A 45 -16.39 23.12 -30.86
CA LEU A 45 -15.93 22.59 -29.58
C LEU A 45 -16.28 21.11 -29.42
N PHE A 46 -17.48 20.71 -29.82
CA PHE A 46 -17.88 19.30 -29.77
C PHE A 46 -16.93 18.43 -30.62
N VAL A 47 -16.60 18.87 -31.83
CA VAL A 47 -15.62 18.17 -32.69
C VAL A 47 -14.26 18.14 -32.02
N LEU A 48 -13.74 19.26 -31.50
CA LEU A 48 -12.44 19.31 -30.85
C LEU A 48 -12.36 18.40 -29.62
N VAL A 49 -13.41 18.39 -28.79
CA VAL A 49 -13.45 17.52 -27.60
C VAL A 49 -13.64 16.05 -27.98
N SER A 50 -14.35 15.74 -29.06
CA SER A 50 -14.45 14.37 -29.58
C SER A 50 -13.12 13.89 -30.15
N VAL A 51 -12.40 14.74 -30.89
CA VAL A 51 -11.06 14.46 -31.41
C VAL A 51 -10.07 14.28 -30.25
N PHE A 52 -10.12 15.16 -29.25
CA PHE A 52 -9.34 15.02 -28.02
C PHE A 52 -9.63 13.68 -27.35
N ALA A 53 -10.90 13.35 -27.12
CA ALA A 53 -11.30 12.12 -26.44
C ALA A 53 -10.82 10.88 -27.21
N LEU A 54 -11.01 10.84 -28.53
CA LEU A 54 -10.56 9.73 -29.37
C LEU A 54 -9.04 9.60 -29.34
N PHE A 55 -8.32 10.69 -29.60
CA PHE A 55 -6.86 10.68 -29.66
C PHE A 55 -6.21 10.35 -28.31
N TYR A 56 -6.71 10.91 -27.22
CA TYR A 56 -6.19 10.62 -25.87
C TYR A 56 -6.58 9.21 -25.40
N SER A 57 -7.73 8.68 -25.83
CA SER A 57 -8.07 7.27 -25.59
C SER A 57 -7.09 6.34 -26.29
N VAL A 58 -6.70 6.64 -27.54
CA VAL A 58 -5.65 5.89 -28.24
C VAL A 58 -4.32 5.98 -27.49
N LEU A 59 -3.90 7.18 -27.04
CA LEU A 59 -2.68 7.33 -26.24
C LEU A 59 -2.74 6.50 -24.96
N GLN A 60 -3.85 6.54 -24.23
CA GLN A 60 -4.03 5.78 -23.00
C GLN A 60 -3.96 4.26 -23.23
N ILE A 61 -4.60 3.75 -24.29
CA ILE A 61 -4.49 2.34 -24.71
C ILE A 61 -3.04 2.00 -25.06
N ARG A 62 -2.33 2.87 -25.79
CA ARG A 62 -0.91 2.68 -26.11
C ARG A 62 0.01 2.71 -24.90
N GLN A 63 -0.32 3.52 -23.90
CA GLN A 63 0.40 3.58 -22.63
C GLN A 63 0.16 2.31 -21.80
N PHE A 64 -1.06 1.78 -21.86
CA PHE A 64 -1.37 0.46 -21.30
C PHE A 64 -0.56 -0.64 -22.00
N GLU A 65 -0.55 -0.66 -23.33
CA GLU A 65 0.20 -1.65 -24.12
C GLU A 65 1.72 -1.57 -23.96
N SER A 66 2.27 -0.44 -23.51
CA SER A 66 3.71 -0.27 -23.25
C SER A 66 4.12 -0.61 -21.81
N PHE A 67 3.15 -0.96 -20.94
CA PHE A 67 3.35 -1.20 -19.51
C PHE A 67 4.04 -0.03 -18.81
N ARG A 68 3.74 1.21 -19.22
CA ARG A 68 4.28 2.45 -18.62
C ARG A 68 3.27 3.09 -17.65
N PHE A 69 2.59 2.25 -16.88
CA PHE A 69 1.64 2.58 -15.83
C PHE A 69 1.78 1.58 -14.67
N TRP A 70 1.34 1.96 -13.46
CA TRP A 70 1.33 1.07 -12.30
C TRP A 70 0.14 0.12 -12.43
N GLY A 71 0.42 -1.17 -12.66
CA GLY A 71 -0.63 -2.14 -12.99
C GLY A 71 -1.51 -2.56 -11.81
N THR A 72 -1.05 -2.40 -10.56
CA THR A 72 -1.76 -2.90 -9.37
C THR A 72 -3.15 -2.28 -9.19
N ASP A 73 -3.24 -0.94 -9.14
CA ASP A 73 -4.53 -0.25 -8.90
C ASP A 73 -5.54 -0.54 -10.02
N LEU A 74 -5.09 -0.51 -11.28
CA LEU A 74 -5.94 -0.85 -12.42
C LEU A 74 -6.47 -2.29 -12.31
N ALA A 75 -5.61 -3.25 -11.97
CA ALA A 75 -6.01 -4.65 -11.79
C ALA A 75 -6.99 -4.83 -10.62
N ILE A 76 -6.85 -4.06 -9.54
CA ILE A 76 -7.81 -4.05 -8.43
C ILE A 76 -9.18 -3.58 -8.92
N PHE A 77 -9.26 -2.43 -9.60
CA PHE A 77 -10.53 -1.90 -10.08
C PHE A 77 -11.18 -2.81 -11.14
N ASP A 78 -10.38 -3.36 -12.03
CA ASP A 78 -10.80 -4.32 -13.05
C ASP A 78 -11.41 -5.57 -12.40
N GLN A 79 -10.68 -6.20 -11.47
CA GLN A 79 -11.14 -7.37 -10.74
C GLN A 79 -12.40 -7.07 -9.92
N VAL A 80 -12.51 -5.90 -9.31
CA VAL A 80 -13.69 -5.46 -8.54
C VAL A 80 -14.94 -5.39 -9.41
N ILE A 81 -14.85 -4.75 -10.59
CA ILE A 81 -16.00 -4.62 -11.51
C ILE A 81 -16.35 -5.98 -12.09
N TRP A 82 -15.34 -6.78 -12.47
CA TRP A 82 -15.54 -8.14 -12.93
C TRP A 82 -16.25 -9.00 -11.86
N ASN A 83 -15.79 -8.98 -10.61
CA ASN A 83 -16.42 -9.71 -9.51
C ASN A 83 -17.84 -9.22 -9.21
N PHE A 84 -18.11 -7.91 -9.33
CA PHE A 84 -19.46 -7.37 -9.19
C PHE A 84 -20.43 -7.99 -10.21
N LEU A 85 -20.01 -8.15 -11.48
CA LEU A 85 -20.80 -8.82 -12.52
C LEU A 85 -21.02 -10.31 -12.24
N HIS A 86 -20.16 -10.94 -11.43
CA HIS A 86 -20.21 -12.36 -11.10
C HIS A 86 -20.77 -12.64 -9.70
N GLY A 87 -21.53 -11.69 -9.11
CA GLY A 87 -22.23 -11.89 -7.84
C GLY A 87 -21.36 -11.74 -6.58
N ARG A 88 -20.14 -11.22 -6.72
CA ARG A 88 -19.19 -10.94 -5.63
C ARG A 88 -18.93 -9.44 -5.53
N PRO A 89 -19.90 -8.65 -5.03
CA PRO A 89 -19.81 -7.20 -5.12
C PRO A 89 -18.61 -6.65 -4.35
N TYR A 90 -17.81 -5.81 -5.02
CA TYR A 90 -16.66 -5.09 -4.44
C TYR A 90 -15.51 -5.96 -3.93
N GLN A 91 -15.48 -7.25 -4.29
CA GLN A 91 -14.43 -8.17 -3.87
C GLN A 91 -13.19 -8.11 -4.78
N ASN A 92 -12.01 -8.28 -4.18
CA ASN A 92 -10.72 -8.44 -4.84
C ASN A 92 -9.83 -9.41 -4.03
N THR A 93 -8.81 -9.96 -4.67
CA THR A 93 -7.81 -10.83 -4.03
C THR A 93 -6.39 -10.28 -4.11
N ILE A 94 -6.20 -9.14 -4.79
CA ILE A 94 -4.88 -8.51 -4.94
C ILE A 94 -4.42 -7.92 -3.60
N ILE A 95 -5.34 -7.32 -2.84
CA ILE A 95 -5.09 -6.86 -1.48
C ILE A 95 -5.71 -7.89 -0.53
N VAL A 96 -4.92 -8.90 -0.20
CA VAL A 96 -5.38 -10.08 0.54
C VAL A 96 -5.90 -9.75 1.92
N GLU A 97 -5.32 -8.75 2.59
CA GLU A 97 -5.77 -8.29 3.90
C GLU A 97 -7.15 -7.63 3.86
N LEU A 98 -7.56 -7.09 2.70
CA LEU A 98 -8.76 -6.28 2.53
C LEU A 98 -9.53 -6.73 1.28
N PRO A 99 -10.18 -7.91 1.35
CA PRO A 99 -10.81 -8.52 0.19
C PRO A 99 -12.00 -7.71 -0.34
N ILE A 100 -12.55 -6.77 0.44
CA ILE A 100 -13.58 -5.83 0.00
C ILE A 100 -12.96 -4.44 -0.10
N ILE A 101 -12.97 -3.85 -1.30
CA ILE A 101 -12.34 -2.52 -1.54
C ILE A 101 -12.98 -1.41 -0.70
N LEU A 102 -14.24 -1.58 -0.26
CA LEU A 102 -14.93 -0.65 0.65
C LEU A 102 -14.28 -0.52 2.03
N GLY A 103 -13.42 -1.48 2.42
CA GLY A 103 -12.58 -1.40 3.61
C GLY A 103 -11.32 -0.53 3.42
N GLN A 104 -11.05 -0.07 2.19
CA GLN A 104 -9.94 0.84 1.87
C GLN A 104 -10.44 2.20 1.42
N HIS A 105 -11.36 2.20 0.45
CA HIS A 105 -11.93 3.39 -0.17
C HIS A 105 -13.43 3.24 -0.35
N PHE A 106 -14.16 4.33 -0.12
CA PHE A 106 -15.59 4.38 -0.38
C PHE A 106 -15.87 4.61 -1.88
N SER A 107 -15.65 3.57 -2.69
CA SER A 107 -15.67 3.63 -4.16
C SER A 107 -16.94 2.99 -4.76
N VAL A 108 -18.11 3.27 -4.17
CA VAL A 108 -19.39 2.64 -4.53
C VAL A 108 -19.77 2.89 -5.99
N LEU A 109 -19.48 4.09 -6.53
CA LEU A 109 -19.83 4.44 -7.91
C LEU A 109 -19.12 3.60 -8.97
N LEU A 110 -18.08 2.82 -8.62
CA LEU A 110 -17.47 1.85 -9.55
C LEU A 110 -18.51 0.90 -10.18
N ALA A 111 -19.54 0.51 -9.43
CA ALA A 111 -20.61 -0.34 -9.94
C ALA A 111 -21.39 0.29 -11.11
N ALA A 112 -21.39 1.62 -11.25
CA ALA A 112 -22.02 2.30 -12.39
C ALA A 112 -21.27 2.05 -13.71
N LEU A 113 -20.01 1.60 -13.66
CA LEU A 113 -19.24 1.21 -14.84
C LEU A 113 -19.54 -0.23 -15.29
N ALA A 114 -20.12 -1.06 -14.42
CA ALA A 114 -20.37 -2.48 -14.70
C ALA A 114 -21.20 -2.74 -15.97
N PRO A 115 -22.28 -1.98 -16.29
CA PRO A 115 -23.03 -2.21 -17.52
C PRO A 115 -22.23 -1.96 -18.81
N VAL A 116 -21.31 -0.97 -18.79
CA VAL A 116 -20.45 -0.66 -19.93
C VAL A 116 -19.32 -1.68 -20.03
N TYR A 117 -18.73 -2.03 -18.88
CA TYR A 117 -17.70 -3.06 -18.77
C TYR A 117 -18.22 -4.44 -19.23
N ALA A 118 -19.49 -4.78 -18.97
CA ALA A 118 -20.09 -6.04 -19.41
C ALA A 118 -20.16 -6.20 -20.94
N LEU A 119 -20.09 -5.12 -21.71
CA LEU A 119 -20.04 -5.18 -23.18
C LEU A 119 -18.68 -5.68 -23.68
N HIS A 120 -17.61 -5.39 -22.93
CA HIS A 120 -16.25 -5.79 -23.22
C HIS A 120 -15.46 -5.79 -21.90
N ALA A 121 -15.42 -6.94 -21.22
CA ALA A 121 -14.59 -7.11 -20.04
C ALA A 121 -13.13 -7.10 -20.49
N ASP A 122 -12.49 -5.94 -20.35
CA ASP A 122 -11.09 -5.67 -20.66
C ASP A 122 -10.65 -4.41 -19.89
N PRO A 123 -9.46 -4.39 -19.25
CA PRO A 123 -8.95 -3.24 -18.50
C PRO A 123 -8.84 -1.95 -19.34
N ARG A 124 -8.70 -2.05 -20.67
CA ARG A 124 -8.68 -0.92 -21.60
C ARG A 124 -9.98 -0.10 -21.53
N THR A 125 -11.11 -0.72 -21.18
CA THR A 125 -12.38 -0.01 -20.98
C THR A 125 -12.32 0.99 -19.81
N LEU A 126 -11.55 0.68 -18.77
CA LEU A 126 -11.34 1.54 -17.61
C LEU A 126 -10.30 2.63 -17.89
N VAL A 127 -9.25 2.29 -18.62
CA VAL A 127 -8.14 3.18 -18.97
C VAL A 127 -8.59 4.42 -19.77
N ILE A 128 -9.70 4.34 -20.51
CA ILE A 128 -10.27 5.49 -21.24
C ILE A 128 -11.21 6.37 -20.40
N VAL A 129 -11.68 5.90 -19.24
CA VAL A 129 -12.64 6.64 -18.39
C VAL A 129 -12.14 8.01 -17.93
N PRO A 130 -10.86 8.22 -17.55
CA PRO A 130 -10.37 9.54 -17.18
C PRO A 130 -10.49 10.55 -18.32
N VAL A 131 -10.19 10.12 -19.56
CA VAL A 131 -10.30 10.95 -20.77
C VAL A 131 -11.74 11.37 -21.01
N LEU A 132 -12.68 10.42 -20.93
CA LEU A 132 -14.12 10.69 -21.09
C LEU A 132 -14.65 11.63 -19.98
N SER A 133 -14.17 11.46 -18.76
CA SER A 133 -14.54 12.31 -17.62
C SER A 133 -14.12 13.77 -17.84
N VAL A 134 -12.91 13.99 -18.34
CA VAL A 134 -12.40 15.33 -18.73
C VAL A 134 -13.19 15.90 -19.91
N ALA A 135 -13.50 15.10 -20.92
CA ALA A 135 -14.28 15.53 -22.09
C ALA A 135 -15.69 16.01 -21.67
N VAL A 136 -16.39 15.24 -20.83
CA VAL A 136 -17.70 15.63 -20.28
C VAL A 136 -17.60 16.89 -19.43
N ALA A 137 -16.61 16.98 -18.54
CA ALA A 137 -16.38 18.17 -17.72
C ALA A 137 -16.16 19.42 -18.59
N THR A 138 -15.41 19.29 -19.70
CA THR A 138 -15.17 20.38 -20.65
C THR A 138 -16.47 20.90 -21.27
N MET A 139 -17.39 20.00 -21.65
CA MET A 139 -18.72 20.39 -22.16
C MET A 139 -19.55 21.12 -21.09
N VAL A 140 -19.57 20.60 -19.86
CA VAL A 140 -20.28 21.21 -18.73
C VAL A 140 -19.76 22.62 -18.46
N LEU A 141 -18.43 22.78 -18.43
CA LEU A 141 -17.77 24.08 -18.27
C LEU A 141 -18.16 25.04 -19.38
N TYR A 142 -18.12 24.59 -20.63
CA TYR A 142 -18.46 25.42 -21.77
C TYR A 142 -19.90 25.94 -21.68
N TRP A 143 -20.88 25.07 -21.43
CA TRP A 143 -22.28 25.46 -21.30
C TRP A 143 -22.53 26.43 -20.15
N PHE A 144 -21.84 26.25 -19.03
CA PHE A 144 -21.87 27.22 -17.94
C PHE A 144 -21.24 28.55 -18.37
N GLY A 145 -20.04 28.50 -18.95
CA GLY A 145 -19.29 29.66 -19.43
C GLY A 145 -20.07 30.48 -20.45
N GLN A 146 -20.82 29.86 -21.36
CA GLN A 146 -21.63 30.56 -22.36
C GLN A 146 -22.62 31.54 -21.73
N ARG A 147 -23.26 31.12 -20.64
CA ARG A 147 -24.23 31.94 -19.89
C ARG A 147 -23.55 33.07 -19.11
N GLN A 148 -22.29 32.88 -18.72
CA GLN A 148 -21.54 33.82 -17.88
C GLN A 148 -20.72 34.84 -18.66
N LEU A 149 -20.13 34.42 -19.79
CA LEU A 149 -19.07 35.14 -20.49
C LEU A 149 -19.40 35.43 -21.96
N GLY A 150 -20.37 34.71 -22.53
CA GLY A 150 -20.61 34.64 -23.98
C GLY A 150 -19.82 33.51 -24.64
N ALA A 151 -20.29 33.04 -25.80
CA ALA A 151 -19.77 31.83 -26.45
C ALA A 151 -18.26 31.86 -26.79
N PRO A 152 -17.69 32.96 -27.32
CA PRO A 152 -16.27 32.98 -27.69
C PRO A 152 -15.32 32.87 -26.48
N LEU A 153 -15.58 33.61 -25.39
CA LEU A 153 -14.73 33.55 -24.19
C LEU A 153 -14.95 32.24 -23.41
N ALA A 154 -16.17 31.69 -23.43
CA ALA A 154 -16.43 30.36 -22.89
C ALA A 154 -15.66 29.27 -23.65
N PHE A 155 -15.56 29.40 -24.98
CA PHE A 155 -14.80 28.47 -25.82
C PHE A 155 -13.32 28.50 -25.45
N VAL A 156 -12.74 29.70 -25.31
CA VAL A 156 -11.35 29.88 -24.86
C VAL A 156 -11.11 29.31 -23.47
N LEU A 157 -12.04 29.52 -22.53
CA LEU A 157 -11.94 28.94 -21.18
C LEU A 157 -11.98 27.41 -21.21
N ALA A 158 -12.83 26.82 -22.06
CA ALA A 158 -12.91 25.37 -22.24
C ALA A 158 -11.61 24.80 -22.84
N LEU A 159 -11.01 25.47 -23.82
CA LEU A 159 -9.68 25.11 -24.33
C LEU A 159 -8.61 25.24 -23.24
N GLY A 160 -8.62 26.33 -22.47
CA GLY A 160 -7.68 26.54 -21.36
C GLY A 160 -7.79 25.46 -20.28
N PHE A 161 -8.99 24.96 -20.02
CA PHE A 161 -9.22 23.82 -19.13
C PHE A 161 -8.54 22.55 -19.65
N VAL A 162 -8.81 22.15 -20.89
CA VAL A 162 -8.19 20.97 -21.51
C VAL A 162 -6.67 21.11 -21.57
N LEU A 163 -6.14 22.29 -21.87
CA LEU A 163 -4.69 22.55 -21.93
C LEU A 163 -4.03 22.69 -20.55
N SER A 164 -4.78 22.78 -19.46
CA SER A 164 -4.16 22.94 -18.14
C SER A 164 -3.38 21.68 -17.74
N PRO A 165 -2.17 21.80 -17.16
CA PRO A 165 -1.35 20.66 -16.75
C PRO A 165 -2.10 19.69 -15.83
N ALA A 166 -2.84 20.21 -14.86
CA ALA A 166 -3.64 19.39 -13.93
C ALA A 166 -4.63 18.50 -14.68
N THR A 167 -5.38 19.05 -15.63
CA THR A 167 -6.35 18.30 -16.44
C THR A 167 -5.67 17.25 -17.32
N GLN A 168 -4.52 17.60 -17.88
CA GLN A 168 -3.71 16.69 -18.70
C GLN A 168 -3.19 15.50 -17.90
N TYR A 169 -2.73 15.71 -16.67
CA TYR A 169 -2.33 14.63 -15.77
C TYR A 169 -3.50 13.73 -15.35
N GLN A 170 -4.72 14.27 -15.21
CA GLN A 170 -5.89 13.43 -14.97
C GLN A 170 -6.28 12.62 -16.22
N ALA A 171 -6.20 13.22 -17.41
CA ALA A 171 -6.58 12.56 -18.66
C ALA A 171 -5.61 11.45 -19.09
N LEU A 172 -4.30 11.66 -18.93
CA LEU A 172 -3.22 10.71 -19.26
C LEU A 172 -2.68 9.96 -18.02
N GLY A 173 -3.37 10.08 -16.89
CA GLY A 173 -3.06 9.39 -15.64
C GLY A 173 -3.68 8.00 -15.60
N GLN A 174 -3.34 7.23 -14.57
CA GLN A 174 -3.98 5.93 -14.35
C GLN A 174 -5.45 6.06 -14.00
N PHE A 175 -6.19 4.97 -14.21
CA PHE A 175 -7.57 4.90 -13.79
C PHE A 175 -7.64 4.89 -12.25
N TYR A 176 -8.27 5.93 -11.71
CA TYR A 176 -8.75 6.00 -10.33
C TYR A 176 -10.19 6.50 -10.40
N GLU A 177 -11.08 5.89 -9.62
CA GLU A 177 -12.50 6.24 -9.54
C GLU A 177 -12.76 7.73 -9.27
N VAL A 178 -11.84 8.38 -8.55
CA VAL A 178 -11.95 9.81 -8.18
C VAL A 178 -12.06 10.75 -9.39
N VAL A 179 -11.58 10.35 -10.58
CA VAL A 179 -11.69 11.16 -11.79
C VAL A 179 -13.15 11.39 -12.21
N LEU A 180 -14.06 10.48 -11.84
CA LEU A 180 -15.51 10.63 -12.05
C LEU A 180 -16.09 11.82 -11.27
N ALA A 181 -15.42 12.25 -10.19
CA ALA A 181 -15.82 13.43 -9.44
C ALA A 181 -15.65 14.73 -10.24
N ILE A 182 -14.74 14.80 -11.23
CA ILE A 182 -14.48 16.01 -12.02
C ILE A 182 -15.76 16.50 -12.71
N PRO A 183 -16.41 15.72 -13.61
CA PRO A 183 -17.65 16.15 -14.25
C PRO A 183 -18.82 16.28 -13.28
N LEU A 184 -18.92 15.39 -12.27
CA LEU A 184 -20.04 15.40 -11.32
C LEU A 184 -20.03 16.63 -10.40
N LEU A 185 -18.90 16.95 -9.78
CA LEU A 185 -18.76 18.14 -8.93
C LEU A 185 -18.88 19.42 -9.76
N MET A 186 -18.33 19.43 -10.98
CA MET A 186 -18.51 20.56 -11.89
C MET A 186 -19.99 20.77 -12.23
N LEU A 187 -20.73 19.71 -12.57
CA LEU A 187 -22.14 19.79 -12.89
C LEU A 187 -23.00 20.19 -11.67
N ALA A 188 -22.73 19.61 -10.50
CA ALA A 188 -23.39 20.00 -9.26
C ALA A 188 -23.17 21.49 -8.96
N ALA A 189 -21.91 21.95 -9.01
CA ALA A 189 -21.57 23.34 -8.77
C ALA A 189 -22.23 24.28 -9.79
N THR A 190 -22.22 23.96 -11.08
CA THR A 190 -22.88 24.80 -12.10
C THR A 190 -24.39 24.92 -11.90
N PHE A 191 -25.08 23.85 -11.47
CA PHE A 191 -26.49 23.93 -11.09
C PHE A 191 -26.71 24.79 -9.85
N LEU A 192 -25.90 24.62 -8.82
CA LEU A 192 -26.00 25.39 -7.58
C LEU A 192 -25.74 26.87 -7.82
N LEU A 193 -24.68 27.23 -8.56
CA LEU A 193 -24.37 28.60 -9.00
C LEU A 193 -25.50 29.20 -9.85
N SER A 194 -26.20 28.37 -10.62
CA SER A 194 -27.40 28.76 -11.39
C SER A 194 -28.70 28.75 -10.57
N ARG A 195 -28.62 28.59 -9.24
CA ARG A 195 -29.75 28.50 -8.30
C ARG A 195 -30.72 27.33 -8.57
N ARG A 196 -30.32 26.33 -9.33
CA ARG A 196 -31.07 25.09 -9.58
C ARG A 196 -30.78 24.06 -8.49
N TYR A 197 -31.22 24.36 -7.27
CA TYR A 197 -30.82 23.62 -6.06
C TYR A 197 -31.15 22.13 -6.13
N ARG A 198 -32.36 21.73 -6.54
CA ARG A 198 -32.76 20.32 -6.59
C ARG A 198 -31.84 19.48 -7.48
N ALA A 199 -31.61 19.94 -8.71
CA ALA A 199 -30.70 19.27 -9.64
C ALA A 199 -29.26 19.23 -9.08
N GLY A 200 -28.79 20.35 -8.52
CA GLY A 200 -27.46 20.41 -7.90
C GLY A 200 -27.29 19.41 -6.74
N LEU A 201 -28.30 19.26 -5.88
CA LEU A 201 -28.28 18.32 -4.75
C LEU A 201 -28.33 16.86 -5.19
N VAL A 202 -29.12 16.53 -6.22
CA VAL A 202 -29.17 15.17 -6.77
C VAL A 202 -27.81 14.78 -7.33
N VAL A 203 -27.19 15.65 -8.13
CA VAL A 203 -25.85 15.38 -8.69
C VAL A 203 -24.79 15.34 -7.59
N LEU A 204 -24.88 16.20 -6.57
CA LEU A 204 -23.97 16.17 -5.42
C LEU A 204 -24.08 14.85 -4.63
N ALA A 205 -25.29 14.35 -4.41
CA ALA A 205 -25.51 13.07 -3.74
C ALA A 205 -24.92 11.90 -4.56
N ILE A 206 -25.01 11.93 -5.89
CA ILE A 206 -24.33 10.96 -6.76
C ILE A 206 -22.81 11.10 -6.65
N ALA A 207 -22.28 12.33 -6.61
CA ALA A 207 -20.85 12.59 -6.44
C ALA A 207 -20.30 12.02 -5.13
N PHE A 208 -21.09 12.00 -4.05
CA PHE A 208 -20.68 11.41 -2.77
C PHE A 208 -20.37 9.91 -2.85
N LEU A 209 -20.90 9.21 -3.85
CA LEU A 209 -20.63 7.78 -4.07
C LEU A 209 -19.28 7.52 -4.74
N VAL A 210 -18.58 8.56 -5.21
CA VAL A 210 -17.30 8.43 -5.93
C VAL A 210 -16.17 8.04 -4.98
N LYS A 211 -16.01 8.77 -3.88
CA LYS A 211 -14.91 8.62 -2.91
C LYS A 211 -15.23 9.30 -1.59
N GLU A 212 -14.67 8.80 -0.50
CA GLU A 212 -14.88 9.28 0.88
C GLU A 212 -14.53 10.75 1.11
N ILE A 213 -13.64 11.31 0.28
CA ILE A 213 -13.26 12.73 0.34
C ILE A 213 -14.33 13.67 -0.26
N VAL A 214 -15.22 13.16 -1.12
CA VAL A 214 -16.18 14.00 -1.85
C VAL A 214 -17.26 14.60 -0.93
N PRO A 215 -17.81 13.89 0.07
CA PRO A 215 -18.66 14.49 1.10
C PRO A 215 -18.01 15.67 1.83
N LEU A 216 -16.69 15.68 2.02
CA LEU A 216 -15.99 16.80 2.64
C LEU A 216 -16.12 18.10 1.80
N VAL A 217 -16.11 17.98 0.47
CA VAL A 217 -16.41 19.09 -0.46
C VAL A 217 -17.87 19.56 -0.30
N GLY A 218 -18.79 18.64 -0.01
CA GLY A 218 -20.19 18.93 0.32
C GLY A 218 -20.36 19.91 1.48
N ILE A 219 -19.48 19.85 2.49
CA ILE A 219 -19.46 20.80 3.61
C ILE A 219 -19.20 22.22 3.09
N ALA A 220 -18.17 22.40 2.27
CA ALA A 220 -17.85 23.71 1.69
C ALA A 220 -18.98 24.22 0.79
N ILE A 221 -19.64 23.36 0.03
CA ILE A 221 -20.83 23.71 -0.76
C ILE A 221 -21.99 24.15 0.14
N GLY A 222 -22.25 23.46 1.26
CA GLY A 222 -23.26 23.86 2.23
C GLY A 222 -22.99 25.23 2.84
N LEU A 223 -21.73 25.49 3.23
CA LEU A 223 -21.29 26.79 3.72
C LEU A 223 -21.41 27.89 2.66
N TYR A 224 -21.08 27.58 1.40
CA TYR A 224 -21.29 28.50 0.27
C TYR A 224 -22.77 28.87 0.12
N LEU A 225 -23.67 27.89 0.19
CA LEU A 225 -25.11 28.13 0.12
C LEU A 225 -25.62 28.97 1.31
N LEU A 226 -25.04 28.78 2.49
CA LEU A 226 -25.36 29.51 3.72
C LEU A 226 -24.87 30.97 3.64
N ILE A 227 -23.61 31.20 3.31
CA ILE A 227 -22.92 32.50 3.39
C ILE A 227 -23.15 33.35 2.14
N VAL A 228 -22.99 32.75 0.96
CA VAL A 228 -22.99 33.46 -0.33
C VAL A 228 -24.40 33.53 -0.90
N HIS A 229 -25.12 32.41 -0.96
CA HIS A 229 -26.50 32.40 -1.45
C HIS A 229 -27.53 32.80 -0.40
N ARG A 230 -27.13 32.94 0.88
CA ARG A 230 -28.01 33.30 2.01
C ARG A 230 -29.19 32.34 2.18
N ARG A 231 -29.03 31.07 1.79
CA ARG A 231 -30.04 30.01 1.92
C ARG A 231 -29.80 29.24 3.20
N PHE A 232 -29.94 29.91 4.35
CA PHE A 232 -29.52 29.40 5.67
C PHE A 232 -29.97 27.96 5.96
N LYS A 233 -31.27 27.66 5.85
CA LYS A 233 -31.79 26.30 6.11
C LYS A 233 -31.18 25.25 5.19
N LEU A 234 -31.11 25.53 3.90
CA LEU A 234 -30.57 24.60 2.91
C LEU A 234 -29.05 24.44 3.08
N GLY A 235 -28.33 25.54 3.26
CA GLY A 235 -26.87 25.51 3.44
C GLY A 235 -26.47 24.78 4.72
N ALA A 236 -27.16 25.05 5.84
CA ALA A 236 -26.95 24.33 7.09
C ALA A 236 -27.29 22.84 6.95
N PHE A 237 -28.40 22.50 6.29
CA PHE A 237 -28.76 21.11 6.01
C PHE A 237 -27.69 20.40 5.18
N VAL A 238 -27.24 20.98 4.07
CA VAL A 238 -26.21 20.39 3.22
C VAL A 238 -24.89 20.24 3.96
N ALA A 239 -24.46 21.27 4.71
CA ALA A 239 -23.21 21.21 5.47
C ALA A 239 -23.26 20.13 6.56
N LEU A 240 -24.36 20.07 7.32
CA LEU A 240 -24.54 19.08 8.38
C LEU A 240 -24.62 17.66 7.83
N VAL A 241 -25.43 17.41 6.80
CA VAL A 241 -25.55 16.08 6.19
C VAL A 241 -24.22 15.63 5.60
N SER A 242 -23.50 16.52 4.92
CA SER A 242 -22.18 16.22 4.36
C SER A 242 -21.17 15.86 5.46
N LEU A 243 -21.16 16.62 6.56
CA LEU A 243 -20.33 16.33 7.73
C LEU A 243 -20.67 14.97 8.35
N LEU A 244 -21.96 14.68 8.55
CA LEU A 244 -22.41 13.41 9.11
C LEU A 244 -22.02 12.23 8.21
N ILE A 245 -22.12 12.38 6.88
CA ILE A 245 -21.68 11.36 5.92
C ILE A 245 -20.16 11.18 6.01
N THR A 246 -19.36 12.27 6.00
CA THR A 246 -17.90 12.17 6.16
C THR A 246 -17.53 11.43 7.43
N LEU A 247 -18.13 11.80 8.57
CA LEU A 247 -17.87 11.14 9.86
C LEU A 247 -18.29 9.68 9.84
N ALA A 248 -19.47 9.36 9.29
CA ALA A 248 -19.92 7.97 9.18
C ALA A 248 -18.99 7.13 8.30
N LEU A 249 -18.47 7.69 7.20
CA LEU A 249 -17.53 7.00 6.32
C LEU A 249 -16.22 6.66 7.02
N ILE A 250 -15.59 7.64 7.66
CA ILE A 250 -14.27 7.47 8.28
C ILE A 250 -14.32 6.75 9.63
N LEU A 251 -15.40 6.91 10.41
CA LEU A 251 -15.48 6.35 11.77
C LEU A 251 -16.16 4.98 11.81
N TRP A 252 -17.04 4.67 10.86
CA TRP A 252 -17.87 3.46 10.93
C TRP A 252 -17.83 2.62 9.66
N ILE A 253 -18.14 3.19 8.49
CA ILE A 253 -18.36 2.38 7.28
C ILE A 253 -17.07 1.74 6.78
N ILE A 254 -16.01 2.51 6.59
CA ILE A 254 -14.73 1.97 6.10
C ILE A 254 -14.11 1.03 7.16
N PRO A 255 -13.98 1.42 8.45
CA PRO A 255 -13.47 0.51 9.49
C PRO A 255 -14.29 -0.79 9.63
N PHE A 256 -15.61 -0.74 9.44
CA PHE A 256 -16.47 -1.92 9.47
C PHE A 256 -16.10 -2.94 8.37
N PHE A 257 -15.85 -2.48 7.14
CA PHE A 257 -15.40 -3.36 6.06
C PHE A 257 -13.93 -3.78 6.20
N GLU A 258 -13.10 -2.97 6.85
CA GLU A 258 -11.70 -3.28 7.15
C GLU A 258 -11.58 -4.34 8.27
N GLY A 259 -12.54 -4.40 9.20
CA GLY A 259 -12.43 -5.19 10.43
C GLY A 259 -11.49 -4.56 11.46
N SER A 260 -11.21 -3.26 11.33
CA SER A 260 -10.32 -2.48 12.19
C SER A 260 -11.12 -1.52 13.09
N SER A 261 -10.49 -1.02 14.16
CA SER A 261 -11.06 0.05 14.99
C SER A 261 -10.72 1.46 14.49
N ASN A 262 -9.78 1.57 13.55
CA ASN A 262 -9.20 2.84 13.10
C ASN A 262 -9.30 2.97 11.59
N TYR A 263 -9.59 4.17 11.11
CA TYR A 263 -9.56 4.47 9.69
C TYR A 263 -8.16 4.23 9.09
N PHE A 264 -8.08 3.50 7.98
CA PHE A 264 -6.87 3.13 7.24
C PHE A 264 -5.80 4.24 7.09
N PHE A 265 -6.20 5.51 6.94
CA PHE A 265 -5.26 6.63 6.81
C PHE A 265 -4.73 7.20 8.13
N PHE A 266 -5.40 6.94 9.26
CA PHE A 266 -4.99 7.43 10.58
C PHE A 266 -3.91 6.53 11.20
N ALA A 267 -4.03 5.22 11.05
CA ALA A 267 -3.10 4.26 11.62
C ALA A 267 -3.04 2.99 10.76
N GLY A 268 -1.89 2.33 10.73
CA GLY A 268 -1.70 1.06 10.03
C GLY A 268 -0.24 0.79 9.71
N SER A 269 0.09 -0.48 9.49
CA SER A 269 1.40 -0.96 9.03
C SER A 269 1.38 -1.46 7.57
N GLY A 270 0.22 -1.38 6.90
CA GLY A 270 0.01 -1.82 5.53
C GLY A 270 0.45 -0.77 4.49
N TYR A 271 0.68 -1.22 3.25
CA TYR A 271 1.13 -0.36 2.16
C TYR A 271 0.12 0.77 1.89
N GLY A 272 0.55 2.04 2.04
CA GLY A 272 -0.31 3.22 1.83
C GLY A 272 -1.16 3.65 3.03
N SER A 273 -1.14 2.90 4.14
CA SER A 273 -1.84 3.25 5.40
C SER A 273 -1.09 4.30 6.23
N GLY A 274 -1.77 4.91 7.21
CA GLY A 274 -1.13 5.77 8.21
C GLY A 274 -0.53 7.08 7.68
N GLN A 275 -0.99 7.61 6.55
CA GLN A 275 -0.48 8.86 5.96
C GLN A 275 -0.66 10.08 6.88
N LEU A 276 -1.63 10.03 7.80
CA LEU A 276 -1.90 11.07 8.80
C LEU A 276 -1.39 10.71 10.20
N SER A 277 -0.71 9.57 10.38
CA SER A 277 -0.24 9.08 11.69
C SER A 277 0.68 10.07 12.41
N HIS A 278 1.41 10.90 11.67
CA HIS A 278 2.27 11.97 12.22
C HIS A 278 1.48 13.10 12.91
N LEU A 279 0.18 13.22 12.65
CA LEU A 279 -0.73 14.16 13.30
C LEU A 279 -1.42 13.55 14.52
N GLY A 280 -1.53 12.23 14.55
CA GLY A 280 -2.31 11.47 15.53
C GLY A 280 -2.84 10.19 14.90
N THR A 281 -3.18 9.22 15.73
CA THR A 281 -3.73 7.92 15.34
C THR A 281 -5.26 7.87 15.43
N SER A 282 -5.88 8.94 15.93
CA SER A 282 -7.32 9.11 16.07
C SER A 282 -7.79 10.49 15.59
N LEU A 283 -9.06 10.63 15.21
CA LEU A 283 -9.61 11.92 14.78
C LEU A 283 -9.44 13.03 15.83
N PRO A 284 -9.70 12.81 17.15
CA PRO A 284 -9.46 13.81 18.17
C PRO A 284 -7.99 14.26 18.24
N GLU A 285 -7.02 13.34 18.20
CA GLU A 285 -5.60 13.66 18.22
C GLU A 285 -5.17 14.48 16.99
N ILE A 286 -5.65 14.11 15.80
CA ILE A 286 -5.35 14.83 14.56
C ILE A 286 -5.90 16.26 14.65
N VAL A 287 -7.14 16.42 15.12
CA VAL A 287 -7.75 17.75 15.31
C VAL A 287 -6.99 18.55 16.37
N GLU A 288 -6.64 17.95 17.50
CA GLU A 288 -5.84 18.59 18.54
C GLU A 288 -4.49 19.06 17.99
N THR A 289 -3.78 18.23 17.23
CA THR A 289 -2.51 18.61 16.61
C THR A 289 -2.68 19.77 15.63
N ILE A 290 -3.70 19.75 14.77
CA ILE A 290 -3.95 20.84 13.80
C ILE A 290 -4.25 22.16 14.53
N VAL A 291 -5.02 22.10 15.62
CA VAL A 291 -5.43 23.29 16.39
C VAL A 291 -4.27 23.83 17.24
N THR A 292 -3.52 22.96 17.91
CA THR A 292 -2.42 23.34 18.81
C THR A 292 -1.12 23.66 18.08
N ARG A 293 -0.90 23.07 16.89
CA ARG A 293 0.30 23.21 16.07
C ARG A 293 -0.04 23.51 14.61
N PRO A 294 -0.62 24.68 14.30
CA PRO A 294 -1.06 25.01 12.94
C PRO A 294 0.09 25.11 11.92
N THR A 295 1.34 25.22 12.36
CA THR A 295 2.52 25.23 11.47
C THR A 295 2.69 23.92 10.70
N VAL A 296 2.15 22.80 11.20
CA VAL A 296 2.25 21.47 10.58
C VAL A 296 1.72 21.43 9.15
N LEU A 297 0.77 22.31 8.79
CA LEU A 297 0.29 22.47 7.41
C LEU A 297 1.38 22.86 6.40
N PHE A 298 2.49 23.41 6.87
CA PHE A 298 3.59 23.92 6.06
C PHE A 298 4.91 23.17 6.29
N ASP A 299 4.97 22.27 7.27
CA ASP A 299 6.21 21.57 7.65
C ASP A 299 6.61 20.53 6.59
N GLN A 300 5.64 19.94 5.88
CA GLN A 300 5.86 18.84 4.95
C GLN A 300 5.80 19.31 3.48
N SER A 301 6.91 19.17 2.77
CA SER A 301 7.03 19.46 1.32
C SER A 301 6.43 20.80 0.84
N PRO A 302 6.68 21.94 1.52
CA PRO A 302 6.04 23.22 1.20
C PRO A 302 6.31 23.70 -0.23
N ALA A 303 7.50 23.40 -0.77
CA ALA A 303 7.87 23.75 -2.14
C ALA A 303 7.02 22.99 -3.18
N ALA A 304 6.79 21.69 -2.99
CA ALA A 304 5.98 20.86 -3.90
C ALA A 304 4.50 21.28 -3.86
N LYS A 305 3.98 21.55 -2.65
CA LYS A 305 2.60 22.03 -2.44
C LYS A 305 2.38 23.39 -3.10
N LEU A 306 3.29 24.35 -2.88
CA LEU A 306 3.21 25.65 -3.54
C LEU A 306 3.29 25.54 -5.06
N ASP A 307 4.22 24.72 -5.57
CA ASP A 307 4.36 24.47 -7.00
C ASP A 307 3.07 23.92 -7.64
N ALA A 308 2.44 22.93 -7.01
CA ALA A 308 1.17 22.37 -7.47
C ALA A 308 0.03 23.40 -7.44
N LEU A 309 -0.08 24.20 -6.37
CA LEU A 309 -1.07 25.28 -6.27
C LEU A 309 -0.90 26.33 -7.37
N LEU A 310 0.34 26.75 -7.66
CA LEU A 310 0.59 27.68 -8.74
C LEU A 310 0.23 27.07 -10.10
N LYS A 311 0.53 25.79 -10.33
CA LYS A 311 0.16 25.06 -11.56
C LYS A 311 -1.36 24.85 -11.72
N LEU A 312 -2.15 24.99 -10.65
CA LEU A 312 -3.62 25.00 -10.71
C LEU A 312 -4.19 26.38 -11.08
N ILE A 313 -3.48 27.47 -10.79
CA ILE A 313 -3.99 28.84 -10.93
C ILE A 313 -3.46 29.53 -12.19
N VAL A 314 -2.16 29.43 -12.45
CA VAL A 314 -1.46 30.12 -13.53
C VAL A 314 -2.04 29.83 -14.92
N PRO A 315 -2.44 28.59 -15.27
CA PRO A 315 -3.07 28.32 -16.57
C PRO A 315 -4.31 29.19 -16.85
N PHE A 316 -4.98 29.64 -15.78
CA PHE A 316 -6.18 30.48 -15.84
C PHE A 316 -5.90 31.98 -15.63
N GLY A 317 -4.64 32.42 -15.77
CA GLY A 317 -4.26 33.84 -15.75
C GLY A 317 -4.68 34.58 -14.48
N LEU A 318 -4.60 33.92 -13.32
CA LEU A 318 -4.99 34.46 -12.01
C LEU A 318 -6.49 34.83 -11.87
N LEU A 319 -7.32 34.53 -12.87
CA LEU A 319 -8.77 34.76 -12.80
C LEU A 319 -9.46 34.09 -11.61
N PRO A 320 -9.04 32.90 -11.10
CA PRO A 320 -9.64 32.31 -9.91
C PRO A 320 -9.64 33.24 -8.69
N PHE A 321 -8.65 34.14 -8.55
CA PHE A 321 -8.59 35.11 -7.43
C PHE A 321 -9.70 36.16 -7.48
N PHE A 322 -10.37 36.36 -8.63
CA PHE A 322 -11.55 37.23 -8.71
C PHE A 322 -12.86 36.46 -8.44
N GLY A 323 -12.78 35.13 -8.31
CA GLY A 323 -13.86 34.21 -8.01
C GLY A 323 -13.69 33.51 -6.66
N LEU A 324 -13.12 34.17 -5.64
CA LEU A 324 -12.73 33.55 -4.36
C LEU A 324 -13.84 32.75 -3.69
N ASP A 325 -15.08 33.25 -3.72
CA ASP A 325 -16.24 32.58 -3.16
C ASP A 325 -16.51 31.20 -3.81
N VAL A 326 -16.13 31.00 -5.06
CA VAL A 326 -16.19 29.68 -5.72
C VAL A 326 -14.90 28.90 -5.48
N LEU A 327 -13.74 29.58 -5.46
CA LEU A 327 -12.45 28.94 -5.24
C LEU A 327 -12.36 28.26 -3.87
N VAL A 328 -12.99 28.85 -2.84
CA VAL A 328 -13.01 28.26 -1.48
C VAL A 328 -13.68 26.88 -1.43
N LEU A 329 -14.46 26.50 -2.45
CA LEU A 329 -15.02 25.14 -2.55
C LEU A 329 -13.95 24.06 -2.74
N ALA A 330 -12.75 24.41 -3.19
CA ALA A 330 -11.60 23.50 -3.28
C ALA A 330 -10.88 23.31 -1.93
N LEU A 331 -11.13 24.15 -0.92
CA LEU A 331 -10.38 24.13 0.35
C LEU A 331 -10.38 22.79 1.05
N PRO A 332 -11.48 22.01 1.11
CA PRO A 332 -11.46 20.70 1.74
C PRO A 332 -10.41 19.75 1.14
N THR A 333 -10.38 19.64 -0.19
CA THR A 333 -9.40 18.81 -0.90
C THR A 333 -7.99 19.33 -0.69
N LEU A 334 -7.78 20.64 -0.84
CA LEU A 334 -6.46 21.26 -0.64
C LEU A 334 -5.98 21.07 0.80
N GLY A 335 -6.86 21.18 1.79
CA GLY A 335 -6.55 20.98 3.19
C GLY A 335 -6.02 19.57 3.46
N VAL A 336 -6.66 18.53 2.91
CA VAL A 336 -6.15 17.16 3.03
C VAL A 336 -4.79 16.99 2.36
N ILE A 337 -4.61 17.50 1.14
CA ILE A 337 -3.31 17.44 0.43
C ILE A 337 -2.21 18.17 1.21
N LEU A 338 -2.54 19.29 1.86
CA LEU A 338 -1.60 20.04 2.71
C LEU A 338 -1.24 19.28 4.00
N LEU A 339 -2.08 18.38 4.48
CA LEU A 339 -1.86 17.59 5.70
C LEU A 339 -1.08 16.30 5.47
N VAL A 340 -1.04 15.75 4.25
CA VAL A 340 -0.29 14.53 3.96
C VAL A 340 1.22 14.79 4.01
N ASN A 341 1.97 13.82 4.57
CA ASN A 341 3.43 13.90 4.78
C ASN A 341 4.28 13.28 3.66
N ARG A 342 3.65 12.72 2.62
CA ARG A 342 4.34 12.12 1.48
C ARG A 342 4.45 13.10 0.32
N GLU A 343 5.68 13.44 -0.09
CA GLU A 343 5.92 14.42 -1.16
C GLU A 343 5.22 14.04 -2.48
N ALA A 344 5.19 12.74 -2.81
CA ALA A 344 4.53 12.23 -4.01
C ALA A 344 3.06 12.67 -4.10
N ASP A 345 2.30 12.65 -3.00
CA ASP A 345 0.88 13.03 -2.97
C ASP A 345 0.67 14.54 -3.15
N SER A 346 1.71 15.34 -2.96
CA SER A 346 1.67 16.80 -3.19
C SER A 346 1.89 17.17 -4.65
N LEU A 347 2.39 16.26 -5.50
CA LEU A 347 2.69 16.56 -6.90
C LEU A 347 1.40 16.67 -7.73
N ILE A 348 1.32 17.69 -8.59
CA ILE A 348 0.17 17.96 -9.47
C ILE A 348 -0.17 16.80 -10.42
N SER A 349 0.77 15.88 -10.62
CA SER A 349 0.61 14.69 -11.46
C SER A 349 -0.22 13.59 -10.81
N TYR A 350 -0.50 13.66 -9.51
CA TYR A 350 -1.30 12.67 -8.80
C TYR A 350 -2.81 12.97 -8.86
N HIS A 351 -3.61 11.93 -8.68
CA HIS A 351 -5.07 11.98 -8.84
C HIS A 351 -5.81 12.78 -7.75
N HIS A 352 -5.15 13.10 -6.62
CA HIS A 352 -5.77 13.79 -5.48
C HIS A 352 -6.38 15.16 -5.82
N TYR A 353 -5.87 15.83 -6.85
CA TYR A 353 -6.37 17.13 -7.31
C TYR A 353 -7.67 17.06 -8.12
N ALA A 354 -8.15 15.87 -8.50
CA ALA A 354 -9.35 15.69 -9.32
C ALA A 354 -10.60 16.38 -8.72
N THR A 355 -10.78 16.32 -7.40
CA THR A 355 -11.95 16.93 -6.74
C THR A 355 -11.84 18.45 -6.59
N ALA A 356 -10.62 19.00 -6.61
CA ALA A 356 -10.38 20.44 -6.52
C ALA A 356 -10.52 21.16 -7.87
N LEU A 357 -10.09 20.49 -8.95
CA LEU A 357 -9.97 21.02 -10.30
C LEU A 357 -11.24 21.73 -10.83
N PRO A 358 -12.47 21.21 -10.63
CA PRO A 358 -13.70 21.90 -11.06
C PRO A 358 -13.84 23.32 -10.52
N PHE A 359 -13.42 23.54 -9.27
CA PHE A 359 -13.65 24.82 -8.59
C PHE A 359 -12.67 25.90 -9.02
N PHE A 360 -11.43 25.53 -9.37
CA PHE A 360 -10.46 26.48 -9.95
C PHE A 360 -10.97 27.06 -11.27
N VAL A 361 -11.46 26.22 -12.17
CA VAL A 361 -11.92 26.68 -13.48
C VAL A 361 -13.28 27.38 -13.43
N LEU A 362 -14.19 26.96 -12.54
CA LEU A 362 -15.43 27.68 -12.30
C LEU A 362 -15.18 29.05 -11.65
N ALA A 363 -14.23 29.14 -10.71
CA ALA A 363 -13.79 30.41 -10.14
C ALA A 363 -13.18 31.33 -11.20
N ALA A 364 -12.39 30.80 -12.15
CA ALA A 364 -11.89 31.57 -13.29
C ALA A 364 -13.03 32.15 -14.15
N ALA A 365 -14.07 31.35 -14.43
CA ALA A 365 -15.26 31.83 -15.15
C ALA A 365 -15.99 32.95 -14.39
N VAL A 366 -16.21 32.79 -13.09
CA VAL A 366 -16.86 33.81 -12.25
C VAL A 366 -16.00 35.07 -12.13
N GLY A 367 -14.68 34.90 -11.97
CA GLY A 367 -13.71 35.99 -11.91
C GLY A 367 -13.69 36.83 -13.19
N ALA A 368 -13.60 36.19 -14.35
CA ALA A 368 -13.69 36.86 -15.65
C ALA A 368 -15.00 37.64 -15.79
N ARG A 369 -16.13 37.04 -15.41
CA ARG A 369 -17.45 37.72 -15.45
C ARG A 369 -17.45 38.98 -14.57
N ARG A 370 -16.89 38.92 -13.36
CA ARG A 370 -16.81 40.07 -12.43
C ARG A 370 -15.96 41.19 -12.99
N ILE A 371 -14.81 40.88 -13.57
CA ILE A 371 -13.96 41.87 -14.23
C ILE A 371 -14.73 42.55 -15.37
N LEU A 372 -15.42 41.79 -16.21
CA LEU A 372 -16.21 42.36 -17.32
C LEU A 372 -17.37 43.23 -16.85
N ILE A 373 -18.06 42.84 -15.77
CA ILE A 373 -19.12 43.67 -15.15
C ILE A 373 -18.52 44.96 -14.61
N TRP A 374 -17.38 44.89 -13.93
CA TRP A 374 -16.68 46.05 -13.38
C TRP A 374 -16.24 47.03 -14.50
N VAL A 375 -15.63 46.51 -15.57
CA VAL A 375 -15.25 47.33 -16.76
C VAL A 375 -16.48 48.00 -17.37
N ARG A 376 -17.58 47.25 -17.53
CA ARG A 376 -18.84 47.79 -18.07
C ARG A 376 -19.42 48.90 -17.19
N ALA A 377 -19.41 48.71 -15.88
CA ALA A 377 -19.90 49.69 -14.92
C ALA A 377 -19.06 50.98 -14.92
N ARG A 378 -17.73 50.85 -15.07
CA ARG A 378 -16.81 51.99 -15.01
C ARG A 378 -16.77 52.82 -16.30
N THR A 379 -16.80 52.16 -17.46
CA THR A 379 -16.58 52.84 -18.75
C THR A 379 -17.86 53.11 -19.51
N ARG A 380 -18.94 52.36 -19.24
CA ARG A 380 -20.21 52.37 -20.00
C ARG A 380 -20.06 52.15 -21.52
N SER A 381 -18.86 51.79 -22.00
CA SER A 381 -18.56 51.58 -23.41
C SER A 381 -18.57 50.09 -23.74
N LEU A 382 -19.43 49.69 -24.68
CA LEU A 382 -19.47 48.31 -25.19
C LEU A 382 -18.17 47.91 -25.89
N GLN A 383 -17.51 48.87 -26.55
CA GLN A 383 -16.22 48.65 -27.21
C GLN A 383 -15.13 48.28 -26.20
N VAL A 384 -15.04 49.01 -25.09
CA VAL A 384 -14.05 48.72 -24.03
C VAL A 384 -14.33 47.37 -23.36
N VAL A 385 -15.59 47.00 -23.17
CA VAL A 385 -15.95 45.67 -22.65
C VAL A 385 -15.55 44.56 -23.62
N SER A 386 -15.74 44.75 -24.93
CA SER A 386 -15.28 43.79 -25.95
C SER A 386 -13.75 43.70 -26.00
N ALA A 387 -13.04 44.83 -25.90
CA ALA A 387 -11.59 44.84 -25.79
C ALA A 387 -11.10 44.11 -24.51
N ALA A 388 -11.78 44.30 -23.38
CA ALA A 388 -11.49 43.57 -22.14
C ALA A 388 -11.75 42.06 -22.28
N ARG A 389 -12.81 41.64 -22.98
CA ARG A 389 -13.05 40.22 -23.30
C ARG A 389 -11.91 39.63 -24.12
N ALA A 390 -11.46 40.34 -25.16
CA ALA A 390 -10.34 39.92 -25.98
C ALA A 390 -9.05 39.83 -25.16
N ALA A 391 -8.80 40.80 -24.28
CA ALA A 391 -7.65 40.80 -23.37
C ALA A 391 -7.63 39.56 -22.47
N ILE A 392 -8.77 39.24 -21.84
CA ILE A 392 -8.91 38.04 -21.00
C ILE A 392 -8.71 36.77 -21.83
N ALA A 393 -9.28 36.70 -23.03
CA ALA A 393 -9.12 35.55 -23.92
C ALA A 393 -7.66 35.33 -24.35
N CYS A 394 -6.97 36.38 -24.78
CA CYS A 394 -5.56 36.31 -25.18
C CYS A 394 -4.67 35.95 -24.00
N MET A 395 -4.91 36.52 -22.82
CA MET A 395 -4.20 36.17 -21.60
C MET A 395 -4.41 34.69 -21.26
N LEU A 396 -5.67 34.22 -21.23
CA LEU A 396 -6.01 32.83 -20.94
C LEU A 396 -5.31 31.85 -21.90
N LEU A 397 -5.36 32.11 -23.20
CA LEU A 397 -4.69 31.27 -24.20
C LEU A 397 -3.17 31.24 -23.99
N ALA A 398 -2.55 32.41 -23.82
CA ALA A 398 -1.11 32.50 -23.61
C ALA A 398 -0.68 31.78 -22.33
N THR A 399 -1.41 31.97 -21.22
CA THR A 399 -1.09 31.30 -19.96
C THR A 399 -1.34 29.80 -20.01
N SER A 400 -2.43 29.36 -20.65
CA SER A 400 -2.73 27.93 -20.78
C SER A 400 -1.76 27.22 -21.71
N ILE A 401 -1.40 27.82 -22.86
CA ILE A 401 -0.44 27.25 -23.81
C ILE A 401 0.97 27.21 -23.20
N GLY A 402 1.40 28.29 -22.56
CA GLY A 402 2.70 28.33 -21.87
C GLY A 402 2.79 27.30 -20.75
N SER A 403 1.73 27.17 -19.94
CA SER A 403 1.66 26.15 -18.88
C SER A 403 1.63 24.73 -19.44
N TYR A 404 0.87 24.50 -20.51
CA TYR A 404 0.82 23.21 -21.22
C TYR A 404 2.22 22.82 -21.70
N TYR A 405 2.87 23.71 -22.45
CA TYR A 405 4.18 23.45 -23.02
C TYR A 405 5.21 23.12 -21.95
N LEU A 406 5.23 23.84 -20.82
CA LEU A 406 6.26 23.63 -19.80
C LEU A 406 5.96 22.46 -18.85
N TYR A 407 4.68 22.17 -18.57
CA TYR A 407 4.32 21.28 -17.45
C TYR A 407 3.35 20.15 -17.78
N ALA A 408 2.66 20.15 -18.92
CA ALA A 408 1.75 19.06 -19.25
C ALA A 408 2.52 17.82 -19.75
N PRO A 409 1.96 16.60 -19.54
CA PRO A 409 2.47 15.36 -20.12
C PRO A 409 1.97 15.08 -21.55
N GLY A 410 1.14 15.96 -22.11
CA GLY A 410 0.48 15.74 -23.40
C GLY A 410 1.38 16.04 -24.61
N PRO A 411 1.00 15.61 -25.83
CA PRO A 411 1.80 15.79 -27.05
C PRO A 411 2.24 17.23 -27.31
N PHE A 412 3.46 17.40 -27.84
CA PHE A 412 4.12 18.70 -28.08
C PHE A 412 4.52 19.49 -26.83
N ALA A 413 4.18 19.04 -25.63
CA ALA A 413 4.73 19.61 -24.40
C ALA A 413 6.19 19.20 -24.20
N ARG A 414 6.96 20.00 -23.46
CA ARG A 414 8.36 19.76 -23.09
C ARG A 414 8.54 18.42 -22.36
N ASN A 415 7.55 18.02 -21.57
CA ASN A 415 7.60 16.77 -20.78
C ASN A 415 6.93 15.59 -21.51
N PHE A 416 6.54 15.75 -22.78
CA PHE A 416 6.00 14.66 -23.57
C PHE A 416 7.09 13.63 -23.84
N ASN A 417 6.86 12.39 -23.41
CA ASN A 417 7.75 11.27 -23.69
C ASN A 417 7.04 10.27 -24.62
N PRO A 418 7.39 10.19 -25.92
CA PRO A 418 6.76 9.27 -26.87
C PRO A 418 7.02 7.80 -26.56
N ASP A 419 8.11 7.46 -25.87
CA ASP A 419 8.44 6.09 -25.48
C ASP A 419 7.41 5.52 -24.47
N ARG A 420 6.68 6.40 -23.78
CA ARG A 420 5.55 5.98 -22.94
C ARG A 420 4.39 5.40 -23.72
N TYR A 421 4.26 5.70 -25.00
CA TYR A 421 3.13 5.35 -25.85
C TYR A 421 3.52 4.45 -27.02
N THR A 422 4.74 3.91 -27.01
CA THR A 422 5.27 3.09 -28.11
C THR A 422 5.59 1.70 -27.58
N PRO A 423 4.65 0.74 -27.70
CA PRO A 423 4.90 -0.65 -27.32
C PRO A 423 6.06 -1.23 -28.12
N THR A 424 7.03 -1.79 -27.41
CA THR A 424 8.18 -2.50 -27.98
C THR A 424 7.77 -3.88 -28.49
N ALA A 425 8.64 -4.53 -29.28
CA ALA A 425 8.42 -5.92 -29.70
C ALA A 425 8.27 -6.88 -28.50
N HIS A 426 8.99 -6.59 -27.41
CA HIS A 426 8.88 -7.31 -26.15
C HIS A 426 7.50 -7.12 -25.49
N ASP A 427 6.97 -5.89 -25.46
CA ASP A 427 5.64 -5.60 -24.87
C ASP A 427 4.51 -6.37 -25.58
N GLN A 428 4.61 -6.51 -26.91
CA GLN A 428 3.60 -7.16 -27.74
C GLN A 428 3.45 -8.66 -27.44
N LEU A 429 4.44 -9.30 -26.83
CA LEU A 429 4.38 -10.73 -26.46
C LEU A 429 3.46 -10.98 -25.25
N ALA A 430 3.36 -10.03 -24.32
CA ALA A 430 2.70 -10.23 -23.02
C ALA A 430 1.23 -10.67 -23.17
N GLY A 431 0.48 -10.05 -24.07
CA GLY A 431 -0.94 -10.39 -24.29
C GLY A 431 -1.14 -11.82 -24.79
N GLY A 432 -0.26 -12.29 -25.70
CA GLY A 432 -0.29 -13.66 -26.19
C GLY A 432 0.05 -14.68 -25.10
N ILE A 433 0.98 -14.34 -24.21
CA ILE A 433 1.35 -15.19 -23.06
C ILE A 433 0.23 -15.21 -22.02
N ALA A 434 -0.36 -14.06 -21.70
CA ALA A 434 -1.50 -13.96 -20.77
C ALA A 434 -2.70 -14.80 -21.24
N ALA A 435 -2.96 -14.84 -22.54
CA ALA A 435 -4.04 -15.63 -23.14
C ALA A 435 -3.84 -17.16 -23.01
N MET A 436 -2.63 -17.63 -22.71
CA MET A 436 -2.37 -19.07 -22.44
C MET A 436 -2.91 -19.50 -21.07
N ILE A 437 -3.27 -18.55 -20.20
CA ILE A 437 -3.73 -18.83 -18.84
C ILE A 437 -5.26 -18.99 -18.83
N PRO A 438 -5.79 -20.15 -18.37
CA PRO A 438 -7.24 -20.34 -18.27
C PRO A 438 -7.91 -19.29 -17.37
N ALA A 439 -9.10 -18.82 -17.76
CA ALA A 439 -9.82 -17.76 -17.02
C ALA A 439 -10.17 -18.13 -15.56
N GLY A 440 -10.39 -19.42 -15.27
CA GLY A 440 -10.67 -19.92 -13.92
C GLY A 440 -9.44 -20.22 -13.07
N ALA A 441 -8.23 -20.03 -13.62
CA ALA A 441 -6.99 -20.37 -12.92
C ALA A 441 -6.62 -19.31 -11.88
N THR A 442 -6.12 -19.76 -10.73
CA THR A 442 -5.53 -18.90 -9.70
C THR A 442 -4.12 -18.50 -10.12
N VAL A 443 -3.81 -17.20 -10.10
CA VAL A 443 -2.53 -16.71 -10.62
C VAL A 443 -1.79 -15.83 -9.64
N ILE A 444 -0.49 -16.07 -9.54
CA ILE A 444 0.47 -15.13 -8.98
C ILE A 444 1.13 -14.39 -10.14
N VAL A 445 1.06 -13.07 -10.13
CA VAL A 445 1.52 -12.24 -11.24
C VAL A 445 2.38 -11.07 -10.75
N GLN A 446 3.26 -10.60 -11.62
CA GLN A 446 3.92 -9.32 -11.42
C GLN A 446 2.93 -8.14 -11.55
N PRO A 447 3.02 -7.09 -10.72
CA PRO A 447 2.15 -5.92 -10.77
C PRO A 447 1.89 -5.32 -12.16
N ASP A 448 2.93 -5.12 -12.97
CA ASP A 448 2.80 -4.52 -14.31
C ASP A 448 1.94 -5.36 -15.26
N LEU A 449 1.97 -6.69 -15.11
CA LEU A 449 1.25 -7.64 -15.97
C LEU A 449 -0.15 -7.98 -15.42
N ALA A 450 -0.43 -7.63 -14.17
CA ALA A 450 -1.66 -8.00 -13.47
C ALA A 450 -2.95 -7.61 -14.22
N PRO A 451 -3.07 -6.43 -14.84
CA PRO A 451 -4.27 -6.06 -15.59
C PRO A 451 -4.60 -7.01 -16.75
N LEU A 452 -3.60 -7.65 -17.38
CA LEU A 452 -3.84 -8.58 -18.49
C LEU A 452 -4.57 -9.85 -18.07
N VAL A 453 -4.65 -10.10 -16.76
CA VAL A 453 -5.13 -11.33 -16.16
C VAL A 453 -6.03 -11.04 -14.95
N ALA A 454 -6.60 -9.83 -14.83
CA ALA A 454 -7.40 -9.43 -13.67
C ALA A 454 -8.87 -9.89 -13.72
N GLU A 455 -9.36 -10.26 -14.90
CA GLU A 455 -10.71 -10.83 -15.15
C GLU A 455 -10.86 -12.27 -14.62
N ARG A 456 -10.63 -12.46 -13.32
CA ARG A 456 -10.76 -13.75 -12.64
C ARG A 456 -11.03 -13.56 -11.16
N GLU A 457 -11.60 -14.61 -10.57
CA GLU A 457 -11.92 -14.61 -9.14
C GLU A 457 -10.66 -14.46 -8.28
N ARG A 458 -9.55 -15.08 -8.70
CA ARG A 458 -8.34 -15.21 -7.88
C ARG A 458 -7.10 -14.78 -8.64
N LEU A 459 -6.64 -13.59 -8.29
CA LEU A 459 -5.42 -12.97 -8.78
C LEU A 459 -4.63 -12.41 -7.59
N TYR A 460 -3.37 -12.78 -7.50
CA TYR A 460 -2.47 -12.34 -6.44
C TYR A 460 -1.24 -11.69 -7.05
N ILE A 461 -0.77 -10.61 -6.44
CA ILE A 461 0.56 -10.07 -6.73
C ILE A 461 1.60 -10.80 -5.88
N MET A 462 2.82 -10.95 -6.39
CA MET A 462 3.90 -11.73 -5.75
C MET A 462 4.18 -11.34 -4.27
N THR A 463 3.85 -10.10 -3.88
CA THR A 463 3.99 -9.58 -2.50
C THR A 463 2.82 -9.91 -1.57
N GLY A 464 1.65 -10.28 -2.10
CA GLY A 464 0.41 -10.49 -1.36
C GLY A 464 -0.05 -11.94 -1.27
N ALA A 465 0.69 -12.89 -1.84
CA ALA A 465 0.21 -14.27 -2.01
C ALA A 465 -0.22 -14.95 -0.69
N PRO A 466 -1.29 -15.77 -0.69
CA PRO A 466 -1.63 -16.60 0.46
C PRO A 466 -0.54 -17.65 0.70
N CYS A 467 -0.14 -18.36 -0.36
CA CYS A 467 0.95 -19.34 -0.42
C CYS A 467 1.18 -19.69 -1.89
N LEU A 468 2.41 -20.05 -2.26
CA LEU A 468 2.74 -20.48 -3.63
C LEU A 468 1.90 -21.67 -4.07
N GLY A 469 1.58 -22.56 -3.12
CA GLY A 469 0.82 -23.77 -3.34
C GLY A 469 -0.63 -23.61 -3.79
N ALA A 470 -1.23 -22.46 -3.53
CA ALA A 470 -2.60 -22.16 -3.95
C ALA A 470 -2.70 -21.68 -5.41
N ALA A 471 -1.57 -21.31 -6.03
CA ALA A 471 -1.56 -20.81 -7.40
C ALA A 471 -1.54 -21.95 -8.43
N ASP A 472 -2.27 -21.77 -9.52
CA ASP A 472 -2.22 -22.64 -10.69
C ASP A 472 -1.14 -22.16 -11.68
N TYR A 473 -0.87 -20.86 -11.74
CA TYR A 473 0.17 -20.27 -12.61
C TYR A 473 0.95 -19.15 -11.91
N ILE A 474 2.20 -18.99 -12.34
CA ILE A 474 3.07 -17.86 -12.04
C ILE A 474 3.40 -17.12 -13.34
N PHE A 475 3.22 -15.81 -13.38
CA PHE A 475 3.48 -14.98 -14.57
C PHE A 475 4.27 -13.71 -14.25
N GLY A 476 5.49 -13.59 -14.81
CA GLY A 476 6.40 -12.48 -14.57
C GLY A 476 7.24 -12.09 -15.79
N ASP A 477 7.93 -10.96 -15.70
CA ASP A 477 8.82 -10.42 -16.72
C ASP A 477 10.13 -9.90 -16.10
N SER A 478 11.21 -10.65 -16.31
CA SER A 478 12.53 -10.38 -15.72
C SER A 478 13.25 -9.17 -16.30
N ARG A 479 12.71 -8.49 -17.33
CA ARG A 479 13.25 -7.23 -17.87
C ARG A 479 12.71 -5.98 -17.19
N ARG A 480 11.79 -6.14 -16.24
CA ARG A 480 11.10 -5.03 -15.56
C ARG A 480 11.69 -4.79 -14.17
N PRO A 481 11.74 -3.52 -13.73
CA PRO A 481 12.26 -3.17 -12.40
C PRO A 481 11.55 -3.87 -11.24
N TRP A 482 10.25 -4.13 -11.35
CA TRP A 482 9.48 -4.80 -10.29
C TRP A 482 9.87 -6.26 -10.06
N PHE A 483 10.30 -6.94 -11.13
CA PHE A 483 10.84 -8.29 -11.03
C PHE A 483 12.17 -8.26 -10.28
N ASP A 484 13.06 -7.33 -10.66
CA ASP A 484 14.35 -7.13 -9.99
C ASP A 484 14.20 -6.81 -8.50
N TYR A 485 13.28 -5.91 -8.16
CA TYR A 485 13.02 -5.52 -6.78
C TYR A 485 12.59 -6.72 -5.92
N HIS A 486 11.84 -7.67 -6.48
CA HIS A 486 11.38 -8.88 -5.80
C HIS A 486 12.15 -10.14 -6.23
N ARG A 487 13.35 -9.98 -6.80
CA ARG A 487 14.11 -11.10 -7.37
C ARG A 487 14.28 -12.29 -6.42
N PRO A 488 14.58 -12.11 -5.11
CA PRO A 488 14.65 -13.25 -4.19
C PRO A 488 13.35 -14.07 -4.10
N ALA A 489 12.18 -13.41 -4.14
CA ALA A 489 10.89 -14.10 -4.10
C ALA A 489 10.60 -14.84 -5.42
N TRP A 490 10.95 -14.23 -6.56
CA TRP A 490 10.86 -14.89 -7.87
C TRP A 490 11.79 -16.09 -7.96
N ASP A 491 13.05 -15.95 -7.56
CA ASP A 491 14.04 -17.03 -7.57
C ASP A 491 13.61 -18.18 -6.65
N GLN A 492 13.05 -17.87 -5.48
CA GLN A 492 12.46 -18.88 -4.59
C GLN A 492 11.27 -19.59 -5.24
N ALA A 493 10.33 -18.84 -5.83
CA ALA A 493 9.13 -19.40 -6.44
C ALA A 493 9.42 -20.23 -7.71
N LEU A 494 10.49 -19.89 -8.44
CA LEU A 494 10.89 -20.55 -9.69
C LEU A 494 11.94 -21.66 -9.47
N SER A 495 12.66 -21.66 -8.35
CA SER A 495 13.65 -22.72 -8.03
C SER A 495 13.00 -24.01 -7.53
N VAL A 496 11.78 -23.92 -6.98
CA VAL A 496 11.01 -25.10 -6.59
C VAL A 496 10.45 -25.81 -7.82
N ASN A 497 10.54 -27.14 -7.86
CA ASN A 497 10.02 -27.94 -8.97
C ASN A 497 8.46 -28.04 -9.00
N TYR A 498 7.76 -27.13 -8.31
CA TYR A 498 6.30 -27.08 -8.26
C TYR A 498 5.66 -26.53 -9.52
N PHE A 499 6.38 -25.65 -10.22
CA PHE A 499 5.90 -25.10 -11.47
C PHE A 499 6.76 -25.62 -12.62
N GLU A 500 6.10 -26.07 -13.69
CA GLU A 500 6.75 -26.37 -14.96
C GLU A 500 6.71 -25.12 -15.85
N PRO A 501 7.85 -24.70 -16.43
CA PRO A 501 7.87 -23.56 -17.33
C PRO A 501 7.13 -23.88 -18.63
N ILE A 502 6.16 -23.05 -18.99
CA ILE A 502 5.47 -23.07 -20.29
C ILE A 502 6.16 -22.08 -21.24
N VAL A 503 6.49 -20.89 -20.73
CA VAL A 503 7.19 -19.85 -21.46
C VAL A 503 8.40 -19.39 -20.65
N ALA A 504 9.57 -19.41 -21.27
CA ALA A 504 10.80 -18.83 -20.76
C ALA A 504 11.53 -18.16 -21.94
N ASN A 505 10.93 -17.11 -22.49
CA ASN A 505 11.43 -16.42 -23.67
C ASN A 505 11.38 -14.91 -23.49
N ASP A 506 12.40 -14.22 -24.01
CA ASP A 506 12.49 -12.76 -24.06
C ASP A 506 12.32 -12.06 -22.70
N GLY A 507 12.63 -12.76 -21.60
CA GLY A 507 12.48 -12.26 -20.23
C GLY A 507 11.17 -12.64 -19.54
N TYR A 508 10.13 -13.02 -20.30
CA TYR A 508 8.88 -13.52 -19.74
C TYR A 508 9.04 -14.92 -19.17
N VAL A 509 8.41 -15.12 -18.02
CA VAL A 509 8.30 -16.39 -17.33
C VAL A 509 6.82 -16.67 -17.10
N LEU A 510 6.30 -17.71 -17.75
CA LEU A 510 5.00 -18.30 -17.44
C LEU A 510 5.23 -19.74 -17.03
N SER A 511 4.85 -20.08 -15.81
CA SER A 511 4.98 -21.43 -15.28
C SER A 511 3.65 -21.91 -14.72
N LYS A 512 3.33 -23.20 -14.94
CA LYS A 512 2.09 -23.83 -14.52
C LYS A 512 2.35 -24.84 -13.41
N ARG A 513 1.44 -24.91 -12.43
CA ARG A 513 1.53 -25.88 -11.34
C ARG A 513 1.51 -27.30 -11.91
N ARG A 514 2.47 -28.13 -11.50
CA ARG A 514 2.45 -29.57 -11.79
C ARG A 514 1.30 -30.23 -11.02
N PRO A 515 0.40 -30.99 -11.67
CA PRO A 515 -0.80 -31.53 -11.03
C PRO A 515 -0.51 -32.53 -9.90
N ASP A 516 0.61 -33.27 -9.97
CA ASP A 516 0.88 -34.43 -9.12
C ASP A 516 2.35 -34.50 -8.65
N GLN A 517 2.97 -33.40 -8.22
CA GLN A 517 4.21 -33.54 -7.46
C GLN A 517 3.85 -34.07 -6.07
N ALA A 518 4.04 -35.38 -5.89
CA ALA A 518 4.19 -35.95 -4.57
C ALA A 518 5.33 -35.20 -3.87
N PRO A 519 5.17 -34.85 -2.59
CA PRO A 519 6.27 -34.29 -1.82
C PRO A 519 7.49 -35.22 -1.92
N ASP A 520 8.70 -34.65 -1.92
CA ASP A 520 9.96 -35.41 -1.98
C ASP A 520 9.99 -36.50 -0.91
N ARG A 521 9.35 -36.22 0.23
CA ARG A 521 9.11 -37.13 1.34
C ARG A 521 7.61 -37.31 1.53
N VAL A 522 7.10 -38.47 1.12
CA VAL A 522 5.71 -38.86 1.34
C VAL A 522 5.50 -39.22 2.81
N LEU A 523 4.43 -38.70 3.40
CA LEU A 523 3.94 -39.04 4.72
C LEU A 523 2.47 -39.50 4.63
N ASP A 524 1.98 -40.17 5.66
CA ASP A 524 0.54 -40.44 5.83
C ASP A 524 0.16 -40.29 7.30
N ILE A 525 0.30 -39.06 7.82
CA ILE A 525 -0.06 -38.75 9.20
C ILE A 525 -1.46 -38.20 9.24
N GLN A 526 -2.34 -38.88 9.98
CA GLN A 526 -3.71 -38.42 10.21
C GLN A 526 -3.84 -37.85 11.63
N PHE A 527 -4.52 -36.72 11.75
CA PHE A 527 -4.84 -36.07 13.02
C PHE A 527 -6.31 -36.33 13.40
N GLU A 528 -6.61 -36.36 14.69
CA GLU A 528 -7.97 -36.68 15.22
C GLU A 528 -9.06 -35.76 14.67
N ASN A 529 -8.69 -34.55 14.27
CA ASN A 529 -9.61 -33.58 13.69
C ASN A 529 -9.93 -33.84 12.20
N GLY A 530 -9.42 -34.91 11.59
CA GLY A 530 -9.70 -35.31 10.19
C GLY A 530 -8.75 -34.72 9.15
N VAL A 531 -7.62 -34.18 9.62
CA VAL A 531 -6.58 -33.54 8.82
C VAL A 531 -5.51 -34.57 8.53
N ARG A 532 -4.99 -34.58 7.31
CA ARG A 532 -3.91 -35.47 6.89
C ARG A 532 -2.74 -34.65 6.37
N LEU A 533 -1.55 -34.92 6.90
CA LEU A 533 -0.28 -34.46 6.32
C LEU A 533 0.24 -35.56 5.37
N SER A 534 0.17 -35.29 4.07
CA SER A 534 0.54 -36.22 3.00
C SER A 534 2.04 -36.19 2.65
N GLY A 535 2.78 -35.21 3.18
CA GLY A 535 4.25 -35.17 3.07
C GLY A 535 4.83 -33.76 3.00
N TYR A 536 6.13 -33.70 2.72
CA TYR A 536 6.87 -32.45 2.63
C TYR A 536 8.05 -32.47 1.63
N THR A 537 8.48 -31.29 1.20
CA THR A 537 9.71 -31.05 0.42
C THR A 537 10.58 -30.02 1.15
N LEU A 538 11.88 -30.31 1.27
CA LEU A 538 12.90 -29.39 1.75
C LEU A 538 13.85 -29.08 0.59
N THR A 539 13.95 -27.82 0.18
CA THR A 539 14.79 -27.41 -0.96
C THR A 539 16.29 -27.33 -0.64
N VAL A 540 16.68 -27.62 0.59
CA VAL A 540 18.08 -27.57 1.01
C VAL A 540 18.66 -28.97 1.12
N THR A 541 19.61 -29.29 0.25
CA THR A 541 20.38 -30.53 0.25
C THR A 541 21.78 -30.27 0.82
N GLY A 542 21.92 -30.26 2.14
CA GLY A 542 23.23 -30.14 2.78
C GLY A 542 23.20 -29.44 4.14
N THR A 543 24.38 -29.00 4.58
CA THR A 543 24.56 -28.30 5.85
C THR A 543 24.13 -26.84 5.72
N LEU A 544 23.16 -26.44 6.54
CA LEU A 544 22.67 -25.07 6.66
C LEU A 544 23.63 -24.23 7.51
N THR A 545 23.63 -22.90 7.34
CA THR A 545 24.32 -21.99 8.26
C THR A 545 23.28 -21.31 9.15
N GLY A 546 23.56 -21.10 10.43
CA GLY A 546 22.69 -20.28 11.30
C GLY A 546 22.39 -18.92 10.66
N GLY A 547 21.17 -18.41 10.81
CA GLY A 547 20.72 -17.18 10.13
C GLY A 547 20.17 -17.40 8.72
N ALA A 548 20.30 -18.62 8.17
CA ALA A 548 19.63 -18.98 6.93
C ALA A 548 18.11 -19.15 7.15
N HIS A 549 17.34 -19.06 6.06
CA HIS A 549 15.94 -19.43 6.06
C HIS A 549 15.80 -20.83 5.47
N LEU A 550 15.10 -21.72 6.17
CA LEU A 550 14.80 -23.07 5.70
C LEU A 550 13.43 -23.06 5.00
N PRO A 551 13.36 -23.22 3.67
CA PRO A 551 12.09 -23.34 2.97
C PRO A 551 11.56 -24.77 3.16
N LEU A 552 10.39 -24.88 3.79
CA LEU A 552 9.64 -26.11 3.99
C LEU A 552 8.32 -26.01 3.23
N PHE A 553 8.06 -26.97 2.36
CA PHE A 553 6.78 -27.08 1.70
C PHE A 553 6.05 -28.31 2.21
N THR A 554 4.83 -28.13 2.71
CA THR A 554 4.02 -29.21 3.29
C THR A 554 2.75 -29.44 2.47
N THR A 555 2.30 -30.69 2.43
CA THR A 555 1.14 -31.11 1.65
C THR A 555 0.07 -31.63 2.58
N TRP A 556 -1.09 -30.98 2.58
CA TRP A 556 -2.21 -31.24 3.48
C TRP A 556 -3.45 -31.71 2.73
N GLN A 557 -4.21 -32.62 3.33
CA GLN A 557 -5.48 -33.11 2.82
C GLN A 557 -6.51 -33.10 3.95
N TRP A 558 -7.75 -32.75 3.64
CA TRP A 558 -8.84 -32.69 4.61
C TRP A 558 -9.89 -33.74 4.27
N THR A 559 -10.27 -34.56 5.25
CA THR A 559 -11.21 -35.67 5.04
C THR A 559 -12.65 -35.31 5.41
N ARG A 560 -12.87 -34.13 6.01
CA ARG A 560 -14.18 -33.56 6.36
C ARG A 560 -14.12 -32.04 6.37
N GLU A 561 -15.29 -31.40 6.29
CA GLU A 561 -15.42 -29.94 6.43
C GLU A 561 -14.94 -29.48 7.83
N LEU A 562 -14.22 -28.36 7.88
CA LEU A 562 -13.70 -27.81 9.12
C LEU A 562 -14.47 -26.56 9.54
N SER A 563 -14.97 -26.55 10.76
CA SER A 563 -15.67 -25.40 11.36
C SER A 563 -14.78 -24.51 12.25
N ARG A 564 -13.49 -24.88 12.45
CA ARG A 564 -12.55 -24.20 13.35
C ARG A 564 -11.24 -23.85 12.64
N ARG A 565 -10.51 -22.85 13.17
CA ARG A 565 -9.17 -22.47 12.68
C ARG A 565 -8.09 -23.30 13.36
N TYR A 566 -7.17 -23.83 12.54
CA TYR A 566 -6.04 -24.63 12.99
C TYR A 566 -4.73 -23.98 12.54
N ALA A 567 -3.68 -24.16 13.32
CA ALA A 567 -2.35 -23.68 13.01
C ALA A 567 -1.32 -24.80 13.12
N THR A 568 -0.27 -24.69 12.29
CA THR A 568 0.92 -25.51 12.39
C THR A 568 1.88 -24.88 13.39
N ARG A 569 2.39 -25.69 14.32
CA ARG A 569 3.54 -25.34 15.16
C ARG A 569 4.75 -26.07 14.61
N ILE A 570 5.79 -25.32 14.24
CA ILE A 570 7.06 -25.84 13.79
C ILE A 570 8.10 -25.54 14.85
N GLN A 571 8.79 -26.58 15.31
CA GLN A 571 9.91 -26.42 16.21
C GLN A 571 11.19 -26.97 15.62
N VAL A 572 12.30 -26.26 15.86
CA VAL A 572 13.64 -26.77 15.61
C VAL A 572 14.26 -27.04 16.98
N LEU A 573 14.51 -28.32 17.25
CA LEU A 573 14.98 -28.83 18.54
C LEU A 573 16.39 -29.39 18.38
N ASP A 574 17.23 -29.33 19.40
CA ASP A 574 18.47 -30.12 19.40
C ASP A 574 18.26 -31.54 19.96
N ALA A 575 19.36 -32.27 20.20
CA ALA A 575 19.33 -33.62 20.75
C ALA A 575 18.91 -33.67 22.24
N ARG A 576 18.89 -32.53 22.95
CA ARG A 576 18.48 -32.39 24.35
C ARG A 576 17.11 -31.71 24.49
N ASP A 577 16.37 -31.62 23.39
CA ASP A 577 15.04 -31.00 23.31
C ASP A 577 15.02 -29.48 23.60
N HIS A 578 16.16 -28.79 23.52
CA HIS A 578 16.15 -27.32 23.57
C HIS A 578 15.46 -26.74 22.34
N VAL A 579 14.60 -25.75 22.56
CA VAL A 579 13.86 -25.08 21.49
C VAL A 579 14.70 -23.94 20.91
N TRP A 580 15.07 -24.05 19.64
CA TRP A 580 15.82 -23.03 18.91
C TRP A 580 14.90 -22.18 18.02
N VAL A 581 13.85 -22.79 17.49
CA VAL A 581 12.78 -22.12 16.77
C VAL A 581 11.47 -22.65 17.31
N ASP A 582 10.52 -21.74 17.55
CA ASP A 582 9.12 -22.07 17.81
C ASP A 582 8.25 -21.14 16.98
N ALA A 583 7.81 -21.63 15.82
CA ALA A 583 7.02 -20.87 14.87
C ALA A 583 5.60 -21.43 14.83
N GLN A 584 4.61 -20.59 15.16
CA GLN A 584 3.21 -20.92 15.04
C GLN A 584 2.57 -20.09 13.94
N ARG A 585 1.98 -20.75 12.95
CA ARG A 585 1.23 -20.05 11.90
C ARG A 585 0.13 -20.94 11.34
N GLU A 586 -0.93 -20.29 10.87
CA GLU A 586 -1.93 -20.97 10.06
C GLU A 586 -1.33 -21.29 8.67
N PRO A 587 -1.76 -22.39 8.02
CA PRO A 587 -1.39 -22.66 6.64
C PRO A 587 -1.62 -21.44 5.75
N CYS A 588 -0.69 -21.19 4.83
CA CYS A 588 -0.73 -20.04 3.94
C CYS A 588 -0.78 -18.69 4.72
N ASN A 589 -0.06 -18.64 5.84
CA ASN A 589 0.00 -17.47 6.74
C ASN A 589 -1.38 -16.95 7.20
N GLY A 590 -2.38 -17.84 7.27
CA GLY A 590 -3.75 -17.48 7.65
C GLY A 590 -4.51 -16.66 6.60
N ARG A 591 -3.96 -16.52 5.38
CA ARG A 591 -4.52 -15.76 4.26
C ARG A 591 -5.56 -16.52 3.45
N LEU A 592 -5.77 -17.81 3.74
CA LEU A 592 -6.87 -18.62 3.23
C LEU A 592 -7.82 -18.94 4.38
N PRO A 593 -8.98 -18.25 4.51
CA PRO A 593 -9.99 -18.56 5.51
C PRO A 593 -10.48 -20.02 5.44
N PRO A 594 -11.02 -20.59 6.53
CA PRO A 594 -11.53 -21.98 6.54
C PRO A 594 -12.61 -22.28 5.49
N ALA A 595 -13.38 -21.29 5.05
CA ALA A 595 -14.35 -21.43 3.94
C ALA A 595 -13.68 -21.76 2.59
N TYR A 596 -12.38 -21.49 2.43
CA TYR A 596 -11.58 -21.90 1.27
C TYR A 596 -11.05 -23.35 1.40
N TRP A 597 -11.32 -24.00 2.53
CA TRP A 597 -10.88 -25.37 2.83
C TRP A 597 -11.97 -26.41 2.55
N GLU A 598 -13.05 -26.03 1.83
CA GLU A 598 -14.12 -26.94 1.42
C GLU A 598 -13.58 -28.10 0.55
N THR A 599 -14.16 -29.28 0.80
CA THR A 599 -13.68 -30.64 0.52
C THR A 599 -13.01 -30.91 -0.83
N ALA A 600 -11.97 -31.76 -0.77
CA ALA A 600 -11.32 -32.51 -1.87
C ALA A 600 -10.13 -31.87 -2.63
N ARG A 601 -9.44 -30.87 -2.08
CA ARG A 601 -8.13 -30.44 -2.63
C ARG A 601 -6.97 -30.66 -1.65
N VAL A 602 -5.85 -31.10 -2.23
CA VAL A 602 -4.53 -31.08 -1.61
C VAL A 602 -4.10 -29.61 -1.47
N LEU A 603 -3.84 -29.17 -0.23
CA LEU A 603 -3.30 -27.84 0.05
C LEU A 603 -1.78 -27.94 0.17
N TYR A 604 -1.06 -27.12 -0.60
CA TYR A 604 0.37 -26.97 -0.48
C TYR A 604 0.66 -25.70 0.31
N ASP A 605 1.43 -25.82 1.38
CA ASP A 605 1.78 -24.71 2.26
C ASP A 605 3.29 -24.50 2.28
N ASP A 606 3.73 -23.30 1.88
CA ASP A 606 5.13 -22.89 1.87
C ASP A 606 5.49 -22.08 3.12
N GLN A 607 6.46 -22.58 3.86
CA GLN A 607 7.00 -21.98 5.08
C GLN A 607 8.45 -21.60 4.87
N ALA A 608 8.85 -20.38 5.26
CA ALA A 608 10.25 -20.02 5.40
C ALA A 608 10.56 -19.94 6.90
N ILE A 609 11.32 -20.90 7.41
CA ILE A 609 11.64 -21.01 8.84
C ILE A 609 12.97 -20.29 9.09
N PRO A 610 12.99 -19.13 9.79
CA PRO A 610 14.22 -18.41 10.07
C PRO A 610 15.03 -19.16 11.13
N LEU A 611 16.20 -19.67 10.77
CA LEU A 611 17.11 -20.29 11.73
C LEU A 611 17.88 -19.19 12.46
N PRO A 612 17.91 -19.17 13.82
CA PRO A 612 18.66 -18.16 14.53
C PRO A 612 20.14 -18.20 14.15
N PRO A 613 20.80 -17.05 13.94
CA PRO A 613 22.23 -17.05 13.70
C PRO A 613 23.05 -17.44 14.94
N THR A 614 22.42 -17.46 16.10
CA THR A 614 22.97 -17.86 17.39
C THR A 614 23.14 -19.37 17.52
N MET A 615 22.58 -20.18 16.61
CA MET A 615 22.70 -21.65 16.62
C MET A 615 24.17 -22.12 16.50
N PRO A 616 24.66 -23.00 17.39
CA PRO A 616 25.95 -23.67 17.26
C PRO A 616 25.94 -24.71 16.14
N THR A 617 27.15 -25.13 15.75
CA THR A 617 27.30 -26.28 14.85
C THR A 617 26.72 -27.53 15.50
N GLY A 618 25.81 -28.23 14.83
CA GLY A 618 25.16 -29.42 15.38
C GLY A 618 24.08 -30.01 14.47
N THR A 619 23.46 -31.07 14.97
CA THR A 619 22.29 -31.71 14.35
C THR A 619 21.04 -31.35 15.14
N TYR A 620 20.01 -30.92 14.42
CA TYR A 620 18.74 -30.46 14.98
C TYR A 620 17.59 -31.26 14.36
N ARG A 621 16.51 -31.47 15.11
CA ARG A 621 15.27 -32.08 14.64
C ARG A 621 14.26 -30.99 14.32
N LEU A 622 13.77 -30.98 13.10
CA LEU A 622 12.60 -30.22 12.70
C LEU A 622 11.36 -31.04 13.02
N THR A 623 10.48 -30.50 13.85
CA THR A 623 9.20 -31.10 14.21
C THR A 623 8.05 -30.23 13.77
N LEU A 624 6.92 -30.85 13.46
CA LEU A 624 5.69 -30.21 13.06
C LEU A 624 4.53 -30.77 13.86
N ALA A 625 3.68 -29.90 14.37
CA ALA A 625 2.45 -30.27 15.05
C ALA A 625 1.27 -29.45 14.52
N LEU A 626 0.07 -29.95 14.72
CA LEU A 626 -1.17 -29.22 14.44
C LEU A 626 -1.81 -28.85 15.77
N PHE A 627 -2.29 -27.62 15.92
CA PHE A 627 -3.02 -27.20 17.12
C PHE A 627 -4.28 -26.40 16.78
N ASP A 628 -5.26 -26.48 17.66
CA ASP A 628 -6.51 -25.72 17.59
C ASP A 628 -6.29 -24.32 18.18
N LYS A 629 -6.57 -23.29 17.37
CA LYS A 629 -6.26 -21.90 17.73
C LYS A 629 -7.16 -21.34 18.83
N GLU A 630 -8.37 -21.86 18.97
CA GLU A 630 -9.34 -21.39 19.97
C GLU A 630 -9.04 -21.96 21.35
N SER A 631 -8.71 -23.25 21.41
CA SER A 631 -8.39 -23.95 22.66
C SER A 631 -6.91 -23.86 23.06
N GLY A 632 -6.02 -23.56 22.11
CA GLY A 632 -4.57 -23.58 22.32
C GLY A 632 -3.97 -24.97 22.50
N GLN A 633 -4.76 -26.04 22.28
CA GLN A 633 -4.32 -27.42 22.47
C GLN A 633 -3.78 -28.04 21.18
N LEU A 634 -2.70 -28.81 21.32
CA LEU A 634 -2.17 -29.64 20.25
C LEU A 634 -3.17 -30.74 19.91
N ILE A 635 -3.23 -31.09 18.64
CA ILE A 635 -4.11 -32.11 18.10
C ILE A 635 -3.31 -33.39 17.96
N ARG A 636 -3.82 -34.45 18.58
CA ARG A 636 -3.18 -35.75 18.57
C ARG A 636 -3.20 -36.36 17.19
N ARG A 637 -2.17 -37.15 16.94
CA ARG A 637 -2.11 -38.02 15.78
C ARG A 637 -2.98 -39.26 16.03
N VAL A 638 -3.57 -39.79 14.98
CA VAL A 638 -4.37 -41.03 15.03
C VAL A 638 -3.47 -42.26 15.08
N ASP A 639 -2.26 -42.16 14.52
CA ASP A 639 -1.29 -43.26 14.40
C ASP A 639 -0.35 -43.40 15.61
N SER A 640 -0.32 -42.43 16.50
CA SER A 640 0.61 -42.36 17.63
C SER A 640 -0.01 -41.65 18.83
N GLN A 641 0.49 -41.94 20.04
CA GLN A 641 0.18 -41.15 21.24
C GLN A 641 0.92 -39.79 21.26
N GLU A 642 1.84 -39.57 20.33
CA GLU A 642 2.57 -38.32 20.17
C GLU A 642 1.75 -37.28 19.37
N GLU A 643 1.94 -36.00 19.71
CA GLU A 643 1.30 -34.86 19.02
C GLU A 643 2.17 -34.31 17.88
N ASN A 644 3.49 -34.51 17.97
CA ASN A 644 4.47 -33.98 17.03
C ASN A 644 4.82 -35.00 15.93
N VAL A 645 5.17 -34.48 14.75
CA VAL A 645 5.71 -35.22 13.61
C VAL A 645 7.15 -34.78 13.42
N VAL A 646 8.12 -35.69 13.54
CA VAL A 646 9.52 -35.40 13.17
C VAL A 646 9.60 -35.34 11.65
N VAL A 647 9.81 -34.13 11.12
CA VAL A 647 9.89 -33.86 9.68
C VAL A 647 11.27 -34.26 9.18
N ALA A 648 12.34 -33.68 9.72
CA ALA A 648 13.70 -33.91 9.23
C ALA A 648 14.77 -33.69 10.30
N ASN A 649 15.96 -34.26 10.08
CA ASN A 649 17.17 -33.89 10.79
C ASN A 649 17.94 -32.85 9.95
N LEU A 650 18.29 -31.73 10.56
CA LEU A 650 18.99 -30.60 9.97
C LEU A 650 20.42 -30.59 10.50
N SER A 651 21.41 -30.56 9.59
CA SER A 651 22.78 -30.23 9.97
C SER A 651 22.98 -28.73 9.82
N VAL A 652 23.35 -28.04 10.92
CA VAL A 652 23.58 -26.60 10.93
C VAL A 652 25.03 -26.33 11.31
N THR A 653 25.71 -25.43 10.61
CA THR A 653 27.00 -24.86 10.98
C THR A 653 26.83 -23.49 11.60
N LYS A 654 27.76 -23.17 12.49
CA LYS A 654 27.78 -21.88 13.17
C LYS A 654 27.98 -20.73 12.19
N ASN A 655 27.12 -19.71 12.29
CA ASN A 655 27.32 -18.43 11.62
C ASN A 655 28.35 -17.58 12.39
N ARG A 656 29.46 -17.28 11.73
CA ARG A 656 30.58 -16.50 12.29
C ARG A 656 30.51 -15.01 11.98
N ALA A 657 29.49 -14.55 11.27
CA ALA A 657 29.30 -13.14 10.98
C ALA A 657 29.00 -12.35 12.28
N SER A 658 29.51 -11.12 12.36
CA SER A 658 29.12 -10.19 13.40
C SER A 658 27.73 -9.63 13.08
N ILE A 659 26.75 -9.96 13.92
CA ILE A 659 25.35 -9.58 13.71
C ILE A 659 24.98 -8.45 14.66
N PRO A 660 24.38 -7.34 14.20
CA PRO A 660 23.92 -6.26 15.05
C PRO A 660 22.97 -6.75 16.17
N ALA A 661 23.07 -6.17 17.36
CA ALA A 661 22.23 -6.61 18.49
C ALA A 661 20.73 -6.35 18.26
N ASN A 662 20.38 -5.40 17.39
CA ASN A 662 18.98 -5.11 17.05
C ASN A 662 18.36 -6.18 16.14
N ASP A 663 19.17 -6.96 15.43
CA ASP A 663 18.70 -8.02 14.53
C ASP A 663 18.53 -9.36 15.26
N LEU A 664 18.84 -9.41 16.56
CA LEU A 664 18.67 -10.57 17.42
C LEU A 664 17.40 -10.42 18.28
N THR A 665 16.53 -11.43 18.21
CA THR A 665 15.43 -11.56 19.17
C THR A 665 16.00 -12.15 20.45
N ILE A 666 16.00 -11.35 21.52
CA ILE A 666 16.48 -11.72 22.87
C ILE A 666 15.38 -11.31 23.83
N GLU A 667 14.81 -12.28 24.54
CA GLU A 667 13.61 -12.13 25.37
C GLU A 667 13.87 -11.21 26.56
N ASN A 668 14.92 -11.48 27.35
CA ASN A 668 15.36 -10.62 28.44
C ASN A 668 16.73 -10.03 28.15
N ARG A 669 16.74 -8.84 27.57
CA ARG A 669 17.96 -8.16 27.11
C ARG A 669 18.59 -7.30 28.20
N PHE A 670 19.86 -7.55 28.49
CA PHE A 670 20.72 -6.69 29.32
C PHE A 670 22.18 -7.01 29.00
N TYR A 671 23.08 -6.05 29.23
CA TYR A 671 24.45 -6.17 28.79
C TYR A 671 25.42 -6.20 29.96
N VAL A 672 26.17 -7.30 30.10
CA VAL A 672 27.25 -7.42 31.09
C VAL A 672 28.53 -7.84 30.40
N ASP A 673 29.55 -6.99 30.49
CA ASP A 673 30.90 -7.29 30.01
C ASP A 673 31.60 -8.22 30.99
N MET A 674 32.03 -9.39 30.52
CA MET A 674 32.78 -10.39 31.28
C MET A 674 34.10 -10.66 30.57
N GLN A 675 34.99 -9.66 30.58
CA GLN A 675 36.27 -9.66 29.85
C GLN A 675 36.10 -9.74 28.31
N GLU A 676 36.56 -10.83 27.69
CA GLU A 676 36.62 -11.03 26.23
C GLU A 676 35.26 -11.35 25.61
N ILE A 677 34.25 -11.66 26.44
CA ILE A 677 32.86 -11.89 26.01
C ILE A 677 31.87 -11.02 26.79
N ARG A 678 30.68 -10.82 26.22
CA ARG A 678 29.58 -10.05 26.78
C ARG A 678 28.33 -10.91 26.83
N LEU A 679 27.65 -10.93 27.97
CA LEU A 679 26.28 -11.44 28.06
C LEU A 679 25.32 -10.38 27.53
N LEU A 680 24.47 -10.75 26.56
CA LEU A 680 23.49 -9.88 25.90
C LEU A 680 22.06 -10.04 26.47
N GLY A 681 21.83 -11.11 27.21
CA GLY A 681 20.51 -11.45 27.76
C GLY A 681 20.34 -12.95 27.98
N TYR A 682 19.13 -13.37 28.33
CA TYR A 682 18.76 -14.79 28.45
C TYR A 682 17.32 -15.08 28.02
N VAL A 683 17.06 -16.35 27.69
CA VAL A 683 15.71 -16.92 27.51
C VAL A 683 15.13 -17.23 28.89
N PRO A 684 13.97 -16.67 29.28
CA PRO A 684 13.42 -16.83 30.63
C PRO A 684 13.12 -18.30 30.96
N PRO A 685 13.55 -18.78 32.15
CA PRO A 685 13.22 -20.12 32.61
C PRO A 685 11.84 -20.17 33.29
N SER A 686 11.38 -21.38 33.62
CA SER A 686 10.27 -21.58 34.56
C SER A 686 10.56 -20.94 35.91
N GLN A 687 9.58 -20.20 36.45
CA GLN A 687 9.74 -19.46 37.71
C GLN A 687 9.43 -20.30 38.95
N ALA A 688 8.65 -21.36 38.82
CA ALA A 688 8.35 -22.31 39.88
C ALA A 688 8.91 -23.67 39.50
N LEU A 689 9.72 -24.24 40.38
CA LEU A 689 10.46 -25.49 40.15
C LEU A 689 10.28 -26.41 41.35
N ARG A 690 10.43 -27.72 41.15
CA ARG A 690 10.48 -28.71 42.24
C ARG A 690 11.88 -29.31 42.38
N PRO A 691 12.25 -29.82 43.57
CA PRO A 691 13.47 -30.60 43.72
C PRO A 691 13.53 -31.76 42.71
N GLY A 692 14.68 -31.95 42.06
CA GLY A 692 14.85 -32.95 41.00
C GLY A 692 14.34 -32.55 39.62
N GLU A 693 13.67 -31.40 39.48
CA GLU A 693 13.21 -30.90 38.18
C GLU A 693 14.36 -30.33 37.34
N LEU A 694 14.22 -30.41 36.02
CA LEU A 694 15.14 -29.84 35.06
C LEU A 694 14.87 -28.34 34.90
N PHE A 695 15.85 -27.51 35.22
CA PHE A 695 15.86 -26.08 34.93
C PHE A 695 16.64 -25.83 33.65
N GLN A 696 15.99 -25.27 32.63
CA GLN A 696 16.64 -24.90 31.36
C GLN A 696 16.75 -23.39 31.25
N ILE A 697 17.95 -22.90 30.91
CA ILE A 697 18.17 -21.47 30.65
C ILE A 697 19.09 -21.28 29.46
N GLY A 698 18.70 -20.40 28.53
CA GLY A 698 19.49 -20.04 27.36
C GLY A 698 20.17 -18.69 27.55
N LEU A 699 21.49 -18.61 27.41
CA LEU A 699 22.28 -17.39 27.60
C LEU A 699 22.80 -16.87 26.25
N TYR A 700 22.54 -15.60 25.95
CA TYR A 700 23.03 -14.99 24.72
C TYR A 700 24.38 -14.34 24.95
N TRP A 701 25.43 -14.84 24.31
CA TRP A 701 26.78 -14.32 24.41
C TRP A 701 27.21 -13.59 23.14
N ARG A 702 28.11 -12.63 23.28
CA ARG A 702 28.84 -11.98 22.18
C ARG A 702 30.33 -11.94 22.46
N ALA A 703 31.12 -12.32 21.47
CA ALA A 703 32.56 -12.10 21.49
C ALA A 703 32.90 -10.61 21.29
N ARG A 704 33.73 -10.05 22.18
CA ARG A 704 34.23 -8.66 22.06
C ARG A 704 35.58 -8.56 21.35
N GLY A 705 36.19 -9.71 21.08
CA GLY A 705 37.44 -9.94 20.38
C GLY A 705 37.48 -11.41 19.94
N GLN A 706 38.65 -11.94 19.60
CA GLN A 706 38.83 -13.39 19.51
C GLN A 706 39.25 -13.89 20.90
N PRO A 707 38.39 -14.62 21.63
CA PRO A 707 38.73 -15.07 22.98
C PRO A 707 39.96 -15.98 22.95
N LYS A 708 40.91 -15.71 23.84
CA LYS A 708 42.15 -16.50 23.97
C LYS A 708 41.97 -17.66 24.94
N GLY A 709 41.04 -17.51 25.89
CA GLY A 709 40.70 -18.54 26.87
C GLY A 709 39.56 -19.46 26.41
N ASP A 710 39.60 -20.69 26.92
CA ASP A 710 38.45 -21.59 26.92
C ASP A 710 37.66 -21.37 28.21
N TYR A 711 36.40 -20.96 28.10
CA TYR A 711 35.60 -20.54 29.24
C TYR A 711 34.50 -21.54 29.59
N ALA A 712 34.18 -21.61 30.87
CA ALA A 712 33.04 -22.34 31.41
C ALA A 712 32.03 -21.35 32.01
N VAL A 713 30.74 -21.64 31.86
CA VAL A 713 29.66 -20.85 32.43
C VAL A 713 29.02 -21.67 33.56
N ALA A 714 29.04 -21.09 34.75
CA ALA A 714 28.41 -21.64 35.94
C ALA A 714 27.07 -20.95 36.20
N VAL A 715 25.98 -21.72 36.17
CA VAL A 715 24.66 -21.29 36.61
C VAL A 715 24.54 -21.56 38.11
N GLN A 716 24.47 -20.50 38.90
CA GLN A 716 24.39 -20.57 40.36
C GLN A 716 23.00 -20.20 40.87
N PHE A 717 22.51 -20.97 41.83
CA PHE A 717 21.33 -20.65 42.63
C PHE A 717 21.82 -20.11 43.98
N ARG A 718 21.54 -18.84 44.25
CA ARG A 718 21.92 -18.16 45.49
C ARG A 718 20.71 -17.92 46.37
N ASP A 719 20.83 -18.22 47.65
CA ASP A 719 19.78 -17.96 48.64
C ASP A 719 19.61 -16.45 48.93
N ALA A 720 18.64 -16.11 49.79
CA ALA A 720 18.38 -14.72 50.18
C ALA A 720 19.57 -14.02 50.87
N GLN A 721 20.53 -14.78 51.42
CA GLN A 721 21.77 -14.26 52.01
C GLN A 721 22.91 -14.18 50.98
N GLY A 722 22.66 -14.53 49.71
CA GLY A 722 23.63 -14.53 48.62
C GLY A 722 24.58 -15.72 48.62
N ARG A 723 24.34 -16.74 49.44
CA ARG A 723 25.17 -17.95 49.49
C ARG A 723 24.79 -18.87 48.34
N VAL A 724 25.78 -19.45 47.66
CA VAL A 724 25.56 -20.43 46.59
C VAL A 724 25.00 -21.71 47.21
N ALA A 725 23.72 -21.97 47.00
CA ALA A 725 23.06 -23.19 47.43
C ALA A 725 23.35 -24.35 46.47
N PHE A 726 23.45 -24.03 45.18
CA PHE A 726 23.73 -25.00 44.13
C PHE A 726 24.39 -24.30 42.93
N GLU A 727 25.23 -25.05 42.20
CA GLU A 727 25.87 -24.60 40.99
C GLU A 727 25.97 -25.75 39.98
N HIS A 728 25.73 -25.43 38.72
CA HIS A 728 26.04 -26.29 37.60
C HIS A 728 26.91 -25.53 36.60
N ALA A 729 28.04 -26.11 36.20
CA ALA A 729 28.97 -25.48 35.26
C ALA A 729 29.22 -26.36 34.04
N ASP A 730 29.08 -25.78 32.86
CA ASP A 730 29.40 -26.42 31.58
C ASP A 730 30.09 -25.42 30.64
N ARG A 731 30.74 -25.93 29.59
CA ARG A 731 31.27 -25.11 28.51
C ARG A 731 30.14 -24.64 27.59
N PRO A 732 30.29 -23.46 26.96
CA PRO A 732 29.31 -23.00 25.99
C PRO A 732 29.04 -23.99 24.85
N ALA A 733 27.79 -24.01 24.38
CA ALA A 733 27.28 -24.97 23.40
C ALA A 733 27.53 -26.44 23.78
N SER A 734 27.51 -26.73 25.09
CA SER A 734 27.82 -28.05 25.65
C SER A 734 29.18 -28.59 25.20
N GLY A 735 30.16 -27.70 24.99
CA GLY A 735 31.50 -28.02 24.52
C GLY A 735 31.64 -28.26 23.00
N ASN A 736 30.54 -28.27 22.24
CA ASN A 736 30.59 -28.49 20.78
C ASN A 736 31.16 -27.29 20.01
N TYR A 737 31.20 -26.11 20.63
CA TYR A 737 31.72 -24.89 20.02
C TYR A 737 32.46 -24.01 21.06
N PRO A 738 33.71 -24.38 21.43
CA PRO A 738 34.46 -23.72 22.50
C PRO A 738 34.76 -22.26 22.17
N THR A 739 34.94 -21.43 23.21
CA THR A 739 35.09 -19.98 23.08
C THR A 739 36.33 -19.56 22.28
N THR A 740 37.35 -20.41 22.22
CA THR A 740 38.56 -20.22 21.41
C THR A 740 38.30 -20.21 19.90
N GLN A 741 37.16 -20.74 19.45
CA GLN A 741 36.75 -20.71 18.04
C GLN A 741 35.96 -19.45 17.67
N TRP A 742 35.56 -18.62 18.65
CA TRP A 742 34.70 -17.49 18.41
C TRP A 742 35.47 -16.34 17.76
N SER A 743 34.81 -15.66 16.83
CA SER A 743 35.34 -14.48 16.13
C SER A 743 34.75 -13.18 16.69
N LEU A 744 35.44 -12.06 16.47
CA LEU A 744 34.96 -10.74 16.91
C LEU A 744 33.52 -10.48 16.45
N GLY A 745 32.65 -10.13 17.40
CA GLY A 745 31.24 -9.79 17.14
C GLY A 745 30.31 -10.99 16.94
N GLU A 746 30.85 -12.21 16.90
CA GLU A 746 30.07 -13.45 16.84
C GLU A 746 29.16 -13.56 18.07
N VAL A 747 27.94 -14.05 17.86
CA VAL A 747 26.93 -14.19 18.89
C VAL A 747 26.50 -15.64 19.02
N LEU A 748 26.34 -16.17 20.23
CA LEU A 748 25.95 -17.56 20.48
C LEU A 748 24.80 -17.58 21.49
N LEU A 749 23.82 -18.46 21.27
CA LEU A 749 22.86 -18.85 22.31
C LEU A 749 23.36 -20.15 22.91
N ASP A 750 23.50 -20.15 24.23
CA ASP A 750 24.12 -21.19 25.01
C ASP A 750 23.12 -21.75 26.02
N TRP A 751 22.62 -22.96 25.79
CA TRP A 751 21.65 -23.60 26.66
C TRP A 751 22.33 -24.39 27.79
N HIS A 752 21.83 -24.19 29.00
CA HIS A 752 22.25 -24.91 30.20
C HIS A 752 21.09 -25.73 30.77
N ASP A 753 21.29 -27.03 30.83
CA ASP A 753 20.41 -28.01 31.48
C ASP A 753 20.87 -28.23 32.92
N VAL A 754 20.06 -27.79 33.88
CA VAL A 754 20.44 -27.81 35.29
C VAL A 754 19.41 -28.65 36.08
N TYR A 755 19.78 -29.87 36.43
CA TYR A 755 18.97 -30.70 37.32
C TYR A 755 19.10 -30.23 38.77
N LEU A 756 18.00 -29.76 39.35
CA LEU A 756 17.98 -29.32 40.74
C LEU A 756 18.25 -30.50 41.67
N PRO A 757 19.05 -30.33 42.73
CA PRO A 757 19.25 -31.38 43.72
C PRO A 757 17.91 -31.85 44.32
N ALA A 758 17.75 -33.16 44.48
CA ALA A 758 16.52 -33.74 45.07
C ALA A 758 16.28 -33.32 46.53
N LEU A 759 17.30 -32.81 47.21
CA LEU A 759 17.26 -32.30 48.58
C LEU A 759 17.39 -30.78 48.63
N MET A 760 17.09 -30.08 47.54
CA MET A 760 17.09 -28.61 47.54
C MET A 760 15.95 -28.10 48.41
N GLU A 761 16.28 -27.26 49.38
CA GLU A 761 15.29 -26.69 50.30
C GLU A 761 14.28 -25.81 49.54
N PRO A 762 12.99 -25.83 49.90
CA PRO A 762 12.01 -24.93 49.32
C PRO A 762 12.30 -23.46 49.66
N GLY A 763 12.05 -22.56 48.71
CA GLY A 763 12.23 -21.13 48.90
C GLY A 763 12.62 -20.37 47.63
N GLU A 764 12.81 -19.06 47.76
CA GLU A 764 13.25 -18.21 46.65
C GLU A 764 14.77 -18.24 46.49
N TYR A 765 15.21 -18.44 45.25
CA TYR A 765 16.61 -18.41 44.83
C TYR A 765 16.82 -17.40 43.72
N ARG A 766 17.94 -16.68 43.77
CA ARG A 766 18.41 -15.84 42.66
C ARG A 766 19.37 -16.62 41.80
N VAL A 767 19.10 -16.64 40.50
CA VAL A 767 19.93 -17.33 39.51
C VAL A 767 20.98 -16.37 38.95
N TYR A 768 22.23 -16.79 38.93
CA TYR A 768 23.36 -16.05 38.39
C TYR A 768 24.07 -16.85 37.29
N ALA A 769 24.52 -16.16 36.24
CA ALA A 769 25.53 -16.68 35.32
C ALA A 769 26.90 -16.18 35.79
N VAL A 770 27.85 -17.08 36.00
CA VAL A 770 29.23 -16.78 36.39
C VAL A 770 30.16 -17.33 35.32
N LEU A 771 30.92 -16.45 34.65
CA LEU A 771 31.91 -16.85 33.67
C LEU A 771 33.24 -17.18 34.35
N ARG A 772 33.82 -18.32 34.01
CA ARG A 772 35.12 -18.76 34.53
C ARG A 772 36.07 -19.18 33.42
N ASP A 773 37.35 -19.02 33.67
CA ASP A 773 38.37 -19.73 32.91
C ASP A 773 38.28 -21.24 33.18
N ALA A 774 38.11 -22.05 32.14
CA ALA A 774 37.86 -23.49 32.30
C ALA A 774 39.06 -24.26 32.87
N SER A 775 40.27 -23.70 32.79
CA SER A 775 41.50 -24.36 33.26
C SER A 775 41.89 -23.96 34.68
N THR A 776 41.71 -22.69 35.03
CA THR A 776 42.12 -22.12 36.32
C THR A 776 40.96 -21.93 37.30
N ALA A 777 39.72 -22.09 36.83
CA ALA A 777 38.48 -21.77 37.55
C ALA A 777 38.37 -20.30 38.01
N GLN A 778 39.23 -19.41 37.50
CA GLN A 778 39.19 -17.99 37.82
C GLN A 778 37.88 -17.36 37.34
N VAL A 779 37.17 -16.64 38.20
CA VAL A 779 35.96 -15.89 37.84
C VAL A 779 36.33 -14.65 37.03
N LEU A 780 35.75 -14.52 35.85
CA LEU A 780 35.98 -13.45 34.90
C LEU A 780 34.86 -12.40 34.90
N GLY A 781 33.67 -12.78 35.37
CA GLY A 781 32.52 -11.91 35.54
C GLY A 781 31.29 -12.68 36.00
N GLU A 782 30.28 -11.98 36.51
CA GLU A 782 29.00 -12.57 36.86
C GLU A 782 27.84 -11.62 36.56
N ALA A 783 26.65 -12.18 36.36
CA ALA A 783 25.42 -11.43 36.15
C ALA A 783 24.24 -12.13 36.85
N ALA A 784 23.40 -11.34 37.53
CA ALA A 784 22.10 -11.81 38.00
C ALA A 784 21.15 -11.96 36.81
N LEU A 785 20.44 -13.08 36.74
CA LEU A 785 19.54 -13.40 35.64
C LEU A 785 18.07 -13.21 36.07
N SER A 786 17.57 -14.13 36.89
CA SER A 786 16.17 -14.20 37.33
C SER A 786 16.08 -14.65 38.80
N SER A 787 14.88 -14.57 39.37
CA SER A 787 14.54 -15.25 40.63
C SER A 787 13.60 -16.42 40.33
N VAL A 788 13.75 -17.50 41.08
CA VAL A 788 12.94 -18.71 40.96
C VAL A 788 12.52 -19.19 42.33
N GLU A 789 11.33 -19.75 42.43
CA GLU A 789 10.79 -20.35 43.65
C GLU A 789 10.90 -21.87 43.53
N VAL A 790 11.60 -22.50 44.48
CA VAL A 790 11.60 -23.95 44.65
C VAL A 790 10.44 -24.31 45.56
N LEU A 791 9.46 -25.01 45.01
CA LEU A 791 8.27 -25.48 45.70
C LEU A 791 8.59 -26.68 46.61
N PRO A 792 7.73 -26.96 47.62
CA PRO A 792 7.86 -28.11 48.50
C PRO A 792 7.89 -29.47 47.81
#